data_AF-A0A6M3KVX9-F1
#
_entry.id   AF-A0A6M3KVX9-F1
#
_cell.length_a   1.000
_cell.length_b   1.000
_cell.length_c   1.000
_cell.angle_alpha   90.00
_cell.angle_beta   90.00
_cell.angle_gamma   90.00
#
_symmetry.space_group_name_H-M   'P 1'
#
loop_
_entity.id
_entity.type
_entity.pdbx_description
1 polymer ?
#
loop_
_entity_poly.entity_id
_entity_poly.type
_entity_poly.pdbx_seq_one_letter_code
_entity_poly.pdbx_strand_id
1 'polypeptide(L)'
;MKNSNFSHLHIHTDYSQLDGAGKIKEYIEYSKELGFKALAITDHGNMDGVIKFQKECISQKIIPIIGCEAYIVSDAKVKEKGDDRRHVTLLVKNQTGWSNLCQLLTYANLEGFYYRPRIDYAFLLEHCEGLVVMTGCAGTFLMEAEGEKAFFKLSEKINDDLYIEIMPHDIEVQHTAHKLLIDLYKETGIKLVATNDCHYVYEDDWEAQEVLLAIQRKKKWNDKKRWKFGFTGLHLRTADEMIAAFKKQGDIKSKDYLLAMSNTMEIVEKCKGFKIEKREISLPDIPNIKTKNYDNYLFKYCENKLNDNQIYYDRFIEEFKLIKSKKFSKYFLLVHELVSWCRENNIGVGFGRGSVGASLIAYLLGIHDIDPIKFDLLFWRFISEERIDYPDIDIDIEHSKRELVKEHLRELYGRDKIAAISNYLTMKGKMAVRDVSRVFEVPEKDVKSFTSIIDDDKTNENLIEDALLLPEGKEFKRKYPKVVEIALILQGQVRGYGQHAAGLVISQEDLITSNKCNLILKGSGDQQFTSINWDMEDCEYMGLIKLDILGLKEVTIIGETLRLVKQNHNKDIDPAKINLEDKKVLKEFAAGNNVGVFQFNSWGMIDLCKKLRIDSFNMLSHANALYRPGTLRSGVVDKFVERKKKKKWDVINKEIERITSYTFGIIVYQEQVMEIANSIAGLSWKDADKIRKIIGKSKGKSELKKYKERFITGCIESKKLNNKEAIELWKQLEEFGSYGFNKAHSVAYSMIGYCCQWLKKYYPTEFICAALTYGSKDKKAEIIKEAYRLGLPVILPKAGKSDASNWIVKSGNLYCPFMEVKGIGSKKAIEIMNKPLQEEKSAINETASSCKGFFYGQRKGEERKINNRKIKQIDIILDEIGAYDKEDCDVKKTAEKYFTFTV
;
A
#
# COMPACT_ATOMS: atom_id res chain seq x y z
N MET A 1 -27.01 27.90 -25.81
CA MET A 1 -25.60 28.41 -25.73
C MET A 1 -24.70 27.26 -26.17
N LYS A 2 -23.56 27.45 -26.83
CA LYS A 2 -22.71 26.29 -27.18
C LYS A 2 -21.96 25.77 -25.95
N ASN A 3 -21.83 24.45 -25.79
CA ASN A 3 -21.02 23.83 -24.72
C ASN A 3 -19.57 24.34 -24.70
N SER A 4 -19.02 24.72 -25.86
CA SER A 4 -17.69 25.31 -25.97
C SER A 4 -17.51 26.68 -25.31
N ASN A 5 -18.60 27.31 -24.86
CA ASN A 5 -18.65 28.64 -24.22
C ASN A 5 -19.06 28.56 -22.74
N PHE A 6 -19.11 27.36 -22.18
CA PHE A 6 -19.41 27.07 -20.79
C PHE A 6 -18.44 25.98 -20.31
N SER A 7 -18.09 25.94 -19.04
CA SER A 7 -17.29 24.86 -18.47
C SER A 7 -17.72 24.60 -17.04
N HIS A 8 -17.76 23.32 -16.64
CA HIS A 8 -18.06 22.95 -15.27
C HIS A 8 -16.85 23.22 -14.39
N LEU A 9 -17.03 24.12 -13.42
CA LEU A 9 -15.99 24.56 -12.47
C LEU A 9 -16.16 23.99 -11.06
N HIS A 10 -17.22 23.20 -10.83
CA HIS A 10 -17.54 22.57 -9.55
C HIS A 10 -17.99 21.14 -9.81
N ILE A 11 -17.06 20.19 -9.68
CA ILE A 11 -17.33 18.75 -9.82
C ILE A 11 -16.61 17.95 -8.73
N HIS A 12 -17.26 16.85 -8.34
CA HIS A 12 -16.79 15.86 -7.40
C HIS A 12 -16.54 14.55 -8.14
N THR A 13 -15.29 14.08 -8.05
CA THR A 13 -14.88 12.78 -8.55
C THR A 13 -15.04 11.73 -7.47
N ASP A 14 -14.69 10.48 -7.76
CA ASP A 14 -14.67 9.41 -6.78
C ASP A 14 -13.65 9.65 -5.64
N TYR A 15 -12.75 10.62 -5.77
CA TYR A 15 -11.90 11.13 -4.69
C TYR A 15 -12.65 11.96 -3.64
N SER A 16 -13.86 12.44 -3.93
CA SER A 16 -14.84 12.86 -2.91
C SER A 16 -15.47 11.62 -2.28
N GLN A 17 -14.69 10.99 -1.39
CA GLN A 17 -14.92 9.63 -0.90
C GLN A 17 -16.34 9.37 -0.38
N LEU A 18 -17.00 8.38 -0.99
CA LEU A 18 -18.38 7.97 -0.70
C LEU A 18 -19.41 9.10 -0.87
N ASP A 19 -19.15 10.03 -1.78
CA ASP A 19 -20.06 11.10 -2.19
C ASP A 19 -20.10 11.24 -3.71
N GLY A 20 -18.95 11.55 -4.34
CA GLY A 20 -18.81 11.59 -5.79
C GLY A 20 -18.81 10.18 -6.38
N ALA A 21 -19.68 9.95 -7.36
CA ALA A 21 -19.80 8.69 -8.09
C ALA A 21 -19.15 8.73 -9.49
N GLY A 22 -18.68 9.89 -9.96
CA GLY A 22 -18.06 9.99 -11.27
C GLY A 22 -16.55 9.72 -11.25
N LYS A 23 -16.07 8.81 -12.10
CA LYS A 23 -14.62 8.57 -12.25
C LYS A 23 -14.00 9.66 -13.12
N ILE A 24 -12.77 10.05 -12.81
CA ILE A 24 -11.99 11.05 -13.58
C ILE A 24 -12.05 10.79 -15.09
N LYS A 25 -11.76 9.54 -15.51
CA LYS A 25 -11.71 9.17 -16.92
C LYS A 25 -13.08 9.35 -17.61
N GLU A 26 -14.14 8.86 -16.98
CA GLU A 26 -15.51 8.95 -17.50
C GLU A 26 -15.96 10.41 -17.64
N TYR A 27 -15.68 11.26 -16.64
CA TYR A 27 -15.96 12.70 -16.74
C TYR A 27 -15.27 13.36 -17.94
N ILE A 28 -14.00 13.04 -18.18
CA ILE A 28 -13.21 13.67 -19.24
C ILE A 28 -13.63 13.15 -20.62
N GLU A 29 -13.87 11.84 -20.77
CA GLU A 29 -14.38 11.24 -22.00
C GLU A 29 -15.73 11.86 -22.38
N TYR A 30 -16.68 11.89 -21.43
CA TYR A 30 -18.00 12.44 -21.68
C TYR A 30 -17.96 13.97 -21.92
N SER A 31 -17.09 14.70 -21.20
CA SER A 31 -16.92 16.15 -21.43
C SER A 31 -16.47 16.46 -22.85
N LYS A 32 -15.57 15.65 -23.39
CA LYS A 32 -15.07 15.77 -24.76
C LYS A 32 -16.15 15.42 -25.77
N GLU A 33 -16.94 14.37 -25.53
CA GLU A 33 -18.09 14.02 -26.37
C GLU A 33 -19.12 15.16 -26.45
N LEU A 34 -19.39 15.82 -25.31
CA LEU A 34 -20.28 16.98 -25.24
C LEU A 34 -19.67 18.27 -25.83
N GLY A 35 -18.37 18.30 -26.13
CA GLY A 35 -17.69 19.45 -26.75
C GLY A 35 -17.30 20.56 -25.77
N PHE A 36 -17.12 20.25 -24.49
CA PHE A 36 -16.51 21.15 -23.52
C PHE A 36 -15.02 21.35 -23.81
N LYS A 37 -14.48 22.53 -23.48
CA LYS A 37 -13.06 22.86 -23.66
C LYS A 37 -12.23 22.67 -22.41
N ALA A 38 -12.85 22.86 -21.24
CA ALA A 38 -12.19 22.82 -19.95
C ALA A 38 -13.10 22.13 -18.93
N LEU A 39 -12.47 21.59 -17.89
CA LEU A 39 -13.16 20.97 -16.77
C LEU A 39 -12.34 21.21 -15.49
N ALA A 40 -13.00 21.57 -14.40
CA ALA A 40 -12.35 21.65 -13.09
C ALA A 40 -12.44 20.34 -12.32
N ILE A 41 -11.58 20.15 -11.33
CA ILE A 41 -11.70 19.15 -10.27
C ILE A 41 -11.75 19.90 -8.93
N THR A 42 -12.79 19.68 -8.12
CA THR A 42 -13.02 20.40 -6.86
C THR A 42 -13.50 19.44 -5.78
N ASP A 43 -12.77 18.36 -5.57
CA ASP A 43 -13.13 17.35 -4.58
C ASP A 43 -13.22 17.91 -3.14
N HIS A 44 -14.04 17.28 -2.30
CA HIS A 44 -14.30 17.74 -0.94
C HIS A 44 -13.06 17.67 -0.05
N GLY A 45 -12.52 18.84 0.32
CA GLY A 45 -11.46 19.00 1.31
C GLY A 45 -10.15 18.27 0.98
N ASN A 46 -9.91 17.92 -0.28
CA ASN A 46 -8.72 17.21 -0.72
C ASN A 46 -8.35 17.53 -2.18
N MET A 47 -7.12 17.16 -2.55
CA MET A 47 -6.58 17.30 -3.91
C MET A 47 -5.95 15.99 -4.37
N ASP A 48 -6.55 14.86 -4.02
CA ASP A 48 -5.98 13.53 -4.21
C ASP A 48 -5.94 13.10 -5.67
N GLY A 49 -6.98 13.43 -6.43
CA GLY A 49 -7.13 13.04 -7.84
C GLY A 49 -6.47 13.98 -8.86
N VAL A 50 -5.92 15.13 -8.43
CA VAL A 50 -5.60 16.25 -9.33
C VAL A 50 -4.51 15.94 -10.37
N ILE A 51 -3.50 15.14 -10.01
CA ILE A 51 -2.43 14.77 -10.94
C ILE A 51 -2.98 13.81 -12.01
N LYS A 52 -3.79 12.83 -11.61
CA LYS A 52 -4.45 11.88 -12.52
C LYS A 52 -5.43 12.61 -13.44
N PHE A 53 -6.23 13.51 -12.87
CA PHE A 53 -7.13 14.39 -13.62
C PHE A 53 -6.40 15.22 -14.67
N GLN A 54 -5.31 15.89 -14.30
CA GLN A 54 -4.52 16.69 -15.24
C GLN A 54 -3.95 15.83 -16.37
N LYS A 55 -3.35 14.68 -16.06
CA LYS A 55 -2.77 13.76 -17.06
C LYS A 55 -3.83 13.30 -18.06
N GLU A 56 -5.02 12.96 -17.57
CA GLU A 56 -6.13 12.50 -18.41
C GLU A 56 -6.71 13.64 -19.26
N CYS A 57 -6.90 14.83 -18.70
CA CYS A 57 -7.33 16.01 -19.45
C CYS A 57 -6.36 16.33 -20.61
N ILE A 58 -5.06 16.34 -20.34
CA ILE A 58 -4.03 16.60 -21.35
C ILE A 58 -4.05 15.53 -22.45
N SER A 59 -4.20 14.25 -22.10
CA SER A 59 -4.26 13.15 -23.07
C SER A 59 -5.44 13.29 -24.04
N GLN A 60 -6.55 13.84 -23.55
CA GLN A 60 -7.79 14.02 -24.29
C GLN A 60 -7.99 15.42 -24.89
N LYS A 61 -7.04 16.35 -24.67
CA LYS A 61 -7.08 17.75 -25.11
C LYS A 61 -8.19 18.59 -24.44
N ILE A 62 -8.54 18.26 -23.20
CA ILE A 62 -9.35 19.10 -22.32
C ILE A 62 -8.41 19.94 -21.45
N ILE A 63 -8.76 21.20 -21.21
CA ILE A 63 -7.99 22.10 -20.32
C ILE A 63 -8.32 21.74 -18.86
N PRO A 64 -7.36 21.29 -18.05
CA PRO A 64 -7.59 20.99 -16.65
C PRO A 64 -7.60 22.27 -15.81
N ILE A 65 -8.60 22.43 -14.95
CA ILE A 65 -8.62 23.46 -13.91
C ILE A 65 -8.51 22.76 -12.54
N ILE A 66 -7.50 23.11 -11.75
CA ILE A 66 -7.21 22.44 -10.48
C ILE A 66 -7.85 23.21 -9.34
N GLY A 67 -8.51 22.52 -8.41
CA GLY A 67 -9.14 23.14 -7.26
C GLY A 67 -9.52 22.18 -6.16
N CYS A 68 -10.34 22.68 -5.24
CA CYS A 68 -10.90 21.96 -4.09
C CYS A 68 -12.15 22.69 -3.63
N GLU A 69 -13.18 21.96 -3.22
CA GLU A 69 -14.24 22.52 -2.39
C GLU A 69 -13.85 22.33 -0.91
N ALA A 70 -13.46 23.42 -0.24
CA ALA A 70 -12.97 23.37 1.14
C ALA A 70 -14.12 23.52 2.14
N TYR A 71 -14.03 22.79 3.26
CA TYR A 71 -14.89 23.03 4.41
C TYR A 71 -14.35 24.23 5.20
N ILE A 72 -15.20 25.22 5.47
CA ILE A 72 -14.83 26.44 6.20
C ILE A 72 -15.73 26.67 7.41
N VAL A 73 -15.14 27.17 8.49
CA VAL A 73 -15.82 27.50 9.75
C VAL A 73 -15.30 28.83 10.30
N SER A 74 -15.94 29.36 11.34
CA SER A 74 -15.48 30.58 12.00
C SER A 74 -14.14 30.41 12.73
N ASP A 75 -13.94 29.25 13.39
CA ASP A 75 -12.69 28.89 14.06
C ASP A 75 -12.45 27.38 13.96
N ALA A 76 -11.41 26.98 13.22
CA ALA A 76 -11.10 25.57 12.97
C ALA A 76 -10.58 24.82 14.22
N LYS A 77 -10.16 25.55 15.26
CA LYS A 77 -9.72 24.98 16.54
C LYS A 77 -10.88 24.56 17.42
N VAL A 78 -12.07 25.13 17.22
CA VAL A 78 -13.29 24.75 17.94
C VAL A 78 -13.85 23.45 17.33
N LYS A 79 -14.04 22.44 18.19
CA LYS A 79 -14.43 21.07 17.81
C LYS A 79 -15.71 20.65 18.53
N GLU A 80 -16.84 21.20 18.07
CA GLU A 80 -18.16 20.97 18.67
C GLU A 80 -19.05 20.05 17.83
N LYS A 81 -19.92 19.29 18.52
CA LYS A 81 -20.82 18.34 17.88
C LYS A 81 -21.96 19.09 17.21
N GLY A 82 -21.98 19.10 15.88
CA GLY A 82 -22.96 19.85 15.09
C GLY A 82 -22.41 21.10 14.42
N ASP A 83 -21.09 21.28 14.45
CA ASP A 83 -20.33 22.32 13.74
C ASP A 83 -20.97 22.76 12.40
N ASP A 84 -21.32 24.05 12.31
CA ASP A 84 -21.90 24.76 11.16
C ASP A 84 -20.84 25.00 10.08
N ARG A 85 -20.25 23.90 9.61
CA ARG A 85 -19.31 23.94 8.48
C ARG A 85 -20.04 24.33 7.20
N ARG A 86 -19.43 25.27 6.50
CA ARG A 86 -19.87 25.77 5.21
C ARG A 86 -18.85 25.41 4.14
N HIS A 87 -19.17 25.67 2.88
CA HIS A 87 -18.32 25.34 1.75
C HIS A 87 -17.82 26.62 1.06
N VAL A 88 -16.61 26.53 0.52
CA VAL A 88 -15.98 27.53 -0.35
C VAL A 88 -15.21 26.81 -1.46
N THR A 89 -15.41 27.22 -2.71
CA THR A 89 -14.76 26.58 -3.86
C THR A 89 -13.51 27.37 -4.23
N LEU A 90 -12.37 26.70 -4.27
CA LEU A 90 -11.05 27.30 -4.52
C LEU A 90 -10.47 26.72 -5.81
N LEU A 91 -10.07 27.57 -6.74
CA LEU A 91 -9.41 27.18 -7.99
C LEU A 91 -8.02 27.80 -8.08
N VAL A 92 -7.05 27.04 -8.59
CA VAL A 92 -5.66 27.47 -8.69
C VAL A 92 -5.45 28.30 -9.96
N LYS A 93 -5.08 29.57 -9.80
CA LYS A 93 -4.74 30.46 -10.92
C LYS A 93 -3.29 30.31 -11.37
N ASN A 94 -2.38 30.16 -10.41
CA ASN A 94 -0.93 30.17 -10.64
C ASN A 94 -0.16 29.42 -9.53
N GLN A 95 1.17 29.47 -9.58
CA GLN A 95 2.03 28.79 -8.61
C GLN A 95 1.85 29.28 -7.16
N THR A 96 1.54 30.56 -6.94
CA THR A 96 1.20 31.10 -5.62
C THR A 96 -0.10 30.50 -5.11
N GLY A 97 -1.13 30.41 -5.96
CA GLY A 97 -2.38 29.74 -5.63
C GLY A 97 -2.20 28.27 -5.28
N TRP A 98 -1.39 27.54 -6.05
CA TRP A 98 -1.05 26.15 -5.74
C TRP A 98 -0.41 26.03 -4.36
N SER A 99 0.54 26.93 -4.08
CA SER A 99 1.24 26.97 -2.81
C SER A 99 0.27 27.19 -1.64
N ASN A 100 -0.63 28.15 -1.80
CA ASN A 100 -1.65 28.49 -0.81
C ASN A 100 -2.68 27.37 -0.62
N LEU A 101 -3.12 26.70 -1.70
CA LEU A 101 -4.03 25.56 -1.59
C LEU A 101 -3.39 24.40 -0.79
N CYS A 102 -2.12 24.08 -1.04
CA CYS A 102 -1.38 23.09 -0.26
C CYS A 102 -1.35 23.45 1.24
N GLN A 103 -1.14 24.73 1.57
CA GLN A 103 -1.10 25.19 2.96
C GLN A 103 -2.48 25.14 3.63
N LEU A 104 -3.52 25.61 2.95
CA LEU A 104 -4.91 25.55 3.40
C LEU A 104 -5.31 24.10 3.72
N LEU A 105 -5.04 23.16 2.82
CA LEU A 105 -5.38 21.75 3.02
C LEU A 105 -4.50 21.06 4.06
N THR A 106 -3.24 21.46 4.22
CA THR A 106 -2.37 20.96 5.28
C THR A 106 -2.89 21.42 6.65
N TYR A 107 -3.18 22.71 6.80
CA TYR A 107 -3.80 23.27 8.01
C TYR A 107 -5.13 22.56 8.34
N ALA A 108 -5.97 22.38 7.33
CA ALA A 108 -7.28 21.75 7.47
C ALA A 108 -7.19 20.31 8.03
N ASN A 109 -6.14 19.58 7.65
CA ASN A 109 -5.96 18.19 8.04
C ASN A 109 -5.13 17.99 9.33
N LEU A 110 -4.18 18.87 9.62
CA LEU A 110 -3.33 18.75 10.81
C LEU A 110 -3.97 19.42 12.04
N GLU A 111 -4.50 20.62 11.87
CA GLU A 111 -5.02 21.44 12.97
C GLU A 111 -6.55 21.44 12.98
N GLY A 112 -7.15 21.79 11.83
CA GLY A 112 -8.59 22.01 11.68
C GLY A 112 -9.45 20.75 11.62
N PHE A 113 -8.83 19.57 11.62
CA PHE A 113 -9.54 18.31 11.43
C PHE A 113 -10.44 17.97 12.61
N TYR A 114 -11.69 17.64 12.31
CA TYR A 114 -12.64 17.07 13.27
C TYR A 114 -13.36 15.85 12.68
N TYR A 115 -14.46 16.04 11.96
CA TYR A 115 -15.06 15.00 11.10
C TYR A 115 -14.67 15.14 9.63
N ARG A 116 -14.28 16.35 9.25
CA ARG A 116 -13.82 16.77 7.92
C ARG A 116 -12.61 17.69 8.12
N PRO A 117 -11.73 17.84 7.11
CA PRO A 117 -10.64 18.80 7.15
C PRO A 117 -11.21 20.21 6.94
N ARG A 118 -11.12 21.09 7.95
CA ARG A 118 -11.75 22.42 7.94
C ARG A 118 -10.70 23.52 7.98
N ILE A 119 -10.87 24.56 7.17
CA ILE A 119 -10.14 25.84 7.30
C ILE A 119 -11.01 26.86 8.05
N ASP A 120 -10.42 27.99 8.43
CA ASP A 120 -11.17 29.13 8.95
C ASP A 120 -11.00 30.38 8.07
N TYR A 121 -11.89 31.36 8.29
CA TYR A 121 -11.91 32.61 7.51
C TYR A 121 -10.60 33.38 7.60
N ALA A 122 -9.95 33.40 8.78
CA ALA A 122 -8.70 34.13 8.98
C ALA A 122 -7.58 33.50 8.13
N PHE A 123 -7.44 32.18 8.18
CA PHE A 123 -6.43 31.46 7.41
C PHE A 123 -6.69 31.56 5.90
N LEU A 124 -7.95 31.52 5.45
CA LEU A 124 -8.27 31.77 4.04
C LEU A 124 -7.84 33.18 3.59
N LEU A 125 -8.09 34.21 4.40
CA LEU A 125 -7.73 35.60 4.07
C LEU A 125 -6.21 35.81 4.00
N GLU A 126 -5.43 35.04 4.75
CA GLU A 126 -3.97 35.04 4.69
C GLU A 126 -3.43 34.32 3.44
N HIS A 127 -4.15 33.31 2.95
CA HIS A 127 -3.73 32.42 1.87
C HIS A 127 -4.63 32.50 0.62
N CYS A 128 -5.25 33.65 0.34
CA CYS A 128 -6.15 33.81 -0.82
C CYS A 128 -5.45 34.22 -2.12
N GLU A 129 -4.21 34.73 -2.06
CA GLU A 129 -3.48 35.19 -3.24
C GLU A 129 -3.25 34.07 -4.26
N GLY A 130 -3.47 34.36 -5.55
CA GLY A 130 -3.27 33.38 -6.63
C GLY A 130 -4.35 32.29 -6.70
N LEU A 131 -5.37 32.36 -5.85
CA LEU A 131 -6.59 31.54 -5.95
C LEU A 131 -7.71 32.34 -6.60
N VAL A 132 -8.57 31.65 -7.35
CA VAL A 132 -9.93 32.09 -7.64
C VAL A 132 -10.83 31.50 -6.57
N VAL A 133 -11.62 32.34 -5.91
CA VAL A 133 -12.52 31.97 -4.81
C VAL A 133 -13.95 32.12 -5.28
N MET A 134 -14.74 31.06 -5.21
CA MET A 134 -16.18 31.10 -5.45
C MET A 134 -16.92 30.90 -4.12
N THR A 135 -18.08 31.55 -3.98
CA THR A 135 -18.84 31.57 -2.71
C THR A 135 -19.34 30.20 -2.24
N GLY A 136 -19.24 29.14 -3.05
CA GLY A 136 -19.63 27.78 -2.69
C GLY A 136 -21.06 27.45 -3.08
N CYS A 137 -21.46 26.20 -2.81
CA CYS A 137 -22.78 25.65 -3.12
C CYS A 137 -23.91 26.19 -2.22
N ALA A 138 -25.04 25.49 -2.16
CA ALA A 138 -26.11 25.77 -1.19
C ALA A 138 -25.62 25.85 0.27
N GLY A 139 -24.50 25.20 0.58
CA GLY A 139 -23.80 25.28 1.86
C GLY A 139 -22.85 26.47 2.00
N THR A 140 -23.02 27.54 1.20
CA THR A 140 -22.14 28.72 1.17
C THR A 140 -21.85 29.31 2.55
N PHE A 141 -20.61 29.78 2.73
CA PHE A 141 -20.20 30.47 3.95
C PHE A 141 -20.90 31.81 4.19
N LEU A 142 -21.52 32.39 3.17
CA LEU A 142 -22.28 33.64 3.28
C LEU A 142 -23.52 33.54 4.16
N MET A 143 -23.99 32.33 4.48
CA MET A 143 -25.12 32.13 5.40
C MET A 143 -24.77 32.46 6.86
N GLU A 144 -23.49 32.66 7.17
CA GLU A 144 -23.00 33.06 8.49
C GLU A 144 -22.58 34.54 8.51
N ALA A 145 -22.85 35.25 9.60
CA ALA A 145 -22.49 36.67 9.73
C ALA A 145 -20.97 36.91 9.62
N GLU A 146 -20.15 36.02 10.18
CA GLU A 146 -18.70 36.04 10.03
C GLU A 146 -18.28 35.76 8.58
N GLY A 147 -19.04 34.95 7.86
CA GLY A 147 -18.79 34.63 6.46
C GLY A 147 -19.05 35.81 5.54
N GLU A 148 -20.13 36.56 5.75
CA GLU A 148 -20.38 37.82 5.04
C GLU A 148 -19.24 38.84 5.27
N LYS A 149 -18.77 39.00 6.52
CA LYS A 149 -17.58 39.82 6.82
C LYS A 149 -16.33 39.33 6.09
N ALA A 150 -16.13 38.01 6.00
CA ALA A 150 -15.01 37.43 5.29
C ALA A 150 -15.10 37.70 3.78
N PHE A 151 -16.30 37.65 3.20
CA PHE A 151 -16.54 37.98 1.79
C PHE A 151 -16.15 39.42 1.46
N PHE A 152 -16.55 40.41 2.27
CA PHE A 152 -16.14 41.79 2.04
C PHE A 152 -14.61 41.97 2.13
N LYS A 153 -13.96 41.33 3.10
CA LYS A 153 -12.48 41.34 3.18
C LYS A 153 -11.81 40.65 1.97
N LEU A 154 -12.40 39.56 1.46
CA LEU A 154 -11.93 38.94 0.22
C LEU A 154 -12.13 39.88 -0.97
N SER A 155 -13.24 40.62 -1.03
CA SER A 155 -13.52 41.58 -2.09
C SER A 155 -12.53 42.74 -2.13
N GLU A 156 -11.97 43.13 -0.99
CA GLU A 156 -10.91 44.14 -0.89
C GLU A 156 -9.55 43.59 -1.36
N LYS A 157 -9.28 42.30 -1.11
CA LYS A 157 -7.98 41.66 -1.39
C LYS A 157 -7.85 41.10 -2.81
N ILE A 158 -8.90 40.43 -3.30
CA ILE A 158 -8.87 39.63 -4.52
C ILE A 158 -10.13 39.84 -5.37
N ASN A 159 -10.62 41.09 -5.47
CA ASN A 159 -11.86 41.44 -6.17
C ASN A 159 -12.02 40.73 -7.53
N ASP A 160 -10.98 40.78 -8.37
CA ASP A 160 -10.98 40.20 -9.71
C ASP A 160 -11.01 38.66 -9.72
N ASP A 161 -10.63 38.02 -8.62
CA ASP A 161 -10.58 36.56 -8.47
C ASP A 161 -11.67 36.02 -7.53
N LEU A 162 -12.56 36.88 -7.03
CA LEU A 162 -13.72 36.50 -6.23
C LEU A 162 -14.96 36.45 -7.12
N TYR A 163 -15.76 35.39 -6.99
CA TYR A 163 -16.98 35.19 -7.77
C TYR A 163 -18.14 34.73 -6.89
N ILE A 164 -19.33 35.20 -7.21
CA ILE A 164 -20.59 34.78 -6.59
C ILE A 164 -21.14 33.58 -7.37
N GLU A 165 -21.14 32.42 -6.74
CA GLU A 165 -21.52 31.14 -7.34
C GLU A 165 -23.04 30.94 -7.28
N ILE A 166 -23.67 30.67 -8.43
CA ILE A 166 -25.10 30.38 -8.55
C ILE A 166 -25.34 29.00 -9.17
N MET A 167 -26.36 28.29 -8.69
CA MET A 167 -26.65 26.91 -9.09
C MET A 167 -28.14 26.71 -9.37
N PRO A 168 -28.51 25.92 -10.40
CA PRO A 168 -29.90 25.80 -10.85
C PRO A 168 -30.71 24.74 -10.06
N HIS A 169 -30.38 24.47 -8.79
CA HIS A 169 -31.08 23.46 -7.99
C HIS A 169 -32.38 24.02 -7.41
N ASP A 170 -33.48 23.29 -7.61
CA ASP A 170 -34.83 23.69 -7.21
C ASP A 170 -35.15 23.21 -5.78
N ILE A 171 -34.48 23.81 -4.79
CA ILE A 171 -34.58 23.46 -3.37
C ILE A 171 -34.60 24.72 -2.48
N GLU A 172 -35.29 24.65 -1.35
CA GLU A 172 -35.51 25.79 -0.43
C GLU A 172 -34.22 26.50 0.02
N VAL A 173 -33.18 25.71 0.34
CA VAL A 173 -31.88 26.27 0.75
C VAL A 173 -31.20 27.04 -0.37
N GLN A 174 -31.35 26.60 -1.63
CA GLN A 174 -30.79 27.29 -2.79
C GLN A 174 -31.55 28.58 -3.08
N HIS A 175 -32.89 28.56 -3.02
CA HIS A 175 -33.71 29.76 -3.16
C HIS A 175 -33.36 30.82 -2.10
N THR A 176 -33.06 30.37 -0.88
CA THR A 176 -32.64 31.26 0.22
C THR A 176 -31.27 31.87 -0.07
N ALA A 177 -30.29 31.05 -0.47
CA ALA A 177 -28.96 31.51 -0.84
C ALA A 177 -29.01 32.49 -2.04
N HIS A 178 -29.79 32.20 -3.08
CA HIS A 178 -29.90 33.04 -4.27
C HIS A 178 -30.35 34.48 -3.99
N LYS A 179 -31.27 34.68 -3.03
CA LYS A 179 -31.67 36.04 -2.63
C LYS A 179 -30.46 36.83 -2.12
N LEU A 180 -29.72 36.24 -1.18
CA LEU A 180 -28.50 36.83 -0.62
C LEU A 180 -27.43 37.09 -1.69
N LEU A 181 -27.15 36.09 -2.52
CA LEU A 181 -26.14 36.15 -3.57
C LEU A 181 -26.43 37.25 -4.60
N ILE A 182 -27.71 37.41 -4.98
CA ILE A 182 -28.11 38.42 -5.96
C ILE A 182 -28.12 39.83 -5.36
N ASP A 183 -28.40 39.98 -4.07
CA ASP A 183 -28.29 41.28 -3.42
C ASP A 183 -26.82 41.71 -3.25
N LEU A 184 -25.94 40.78 -2.85
CA LEU A 184 -24.49 41.02 -2.85
C LEU A 184 -23.94 41.34 -4.25
N TYR A 185 -24.43 40.67 -5.29
CA TYR A 185 -24.07 40.97 -6.68
C TYR A 185 -24.39 42.42 -7.06
N LYS A 186 -25.59 42.91 -6.71
CA LYS A 186 -26.00 44.29 -7.00
C LYS A 186 -25.22 45.31 -6.19
N GLU A 187 -24.90 44.99 -4.94
CA GLU A 187 -24.20 45.88 -4.02
C GLU A 187 -22.72 46.03 -4.39
N THR A 188 -22.05 44.92 -4.65
CA THR A 188 -20.59 44.87 -4.80
C THR A 188 -20.11 44.90 -6.24
N GLY A 189 -20.97 44.51 -7.20
CA GLY A 189 -20.59 44.33 -8.60
C GLY A 189 -19.71 43.10 -8.88
N ILE A 190 -19.43 42.27 -7.88
CA ILE A 190 -18.65 41.03 -8.04
C ILE A 190 -19.36 40.08 -9.00
N LYS A 191 -18.63 39.53 -9.97
CA LYS A 191 -19.22 38.76 -11.06
C LYS A 191 -19.89 37.47 -10.57
N LEU A 192 -21.04 37.16 -11.18
CA LEU A 192 -21.70 35.86 -11.02
C LEU A 192 -20.97 34.77 -11.82
N VAL A 193 -20.95 33.55 -11.32
CA VAL A 193 -20.50 32.34 -12.06
C VAL A 193 -21.51 31.22 -11.87
N ALA A 194 -21.86 30.53 -12.96
CA ALA A 194 -22.82 29.41 -12.90
C ALA A 194 -22.10 28.07 -12.83
N THR A 195 -22.51 27.22 -11.88
CA THR A 195 -22.01 25.86 -11.70
C THR A 195 -23.17 24.89 -11.44
N ASN A 196 -22.90 23.59 -11.41
CA ASN A 196 -23.94 22.56 -11.20
C ASN A 196 -23.67 21.63 -10.01
N ASP A 197 -22.50 21.73 -9.38
CA ASP A 197 -22.07 20.86 -8.28
C ASP A 197 -22.13 19.36 -8.66
N CYS A 198 -21.44 18.98 -9.73
CA CYS A 198 -21.62 17.66 -10.33
C CYS A 198 -21.07 16.56 -9.41
N HIS A 199 -21.88 15.54 -9.10
CA HIS A 199 -21.49 14.40 -8.28
C HIS A 199 -21.46 13.08 -9.06
N TYR A 200 -21.96 13.07 -10.30
CA TYR A 200 -21.94 11.91 -11.21
C TYR A 200 -21.83 12.35 -12.67
N VAL A 201 -21.49 11.42 -13.57
CA VAL A 201 -21.24 11.75 -14.98
C VAL A 201 -22.55 11.81 -15.76
N TYR A 202 -23.36 10.76 -15.69
CA TYR A 202 -24.59 10.61 -16.48
C TYR A 202 -25.84 10.85 -15.62
N GLU A 203 -26.92 11.34 -16.22
CA GLU A 203 -28.16 11.63 -15.49
C GLU A 203 -28.70 10.43 -14.70
N ASP A 204 -28.62 9.23 -15.27
CA ASP A 204 -29.14 7.99 -14.69
C ASP A 204 -28.32 7.47 -13.49
N ASP A 205 -27.13 8.02 -13.23
CA ASP A 205 -26.24 7.56 -12.14
C ASP A 205 -26.66 8.09 -10.75
N TRP A 206 -27.73 8.88 -10.65
CA TRP A 206 -28.17 9.50 -9.40
C TRP A 206 -28.45 8.46 -8.29
N GLU A 207 -28.96 7.28 -8.63
CA GLU A 207 -29.18 6.20 -7.64
C GLU A 207 -27.86 5.61 -7.13
N ALA A 208 -26.85 5.51 -7.99
CA ALA A 208 -25.53 5.05 -7.57
C ALA A 208 -24.90 6.03 -6.56
N GLN A 209 -25.06 7.32 -6.81
CA GLN A 209 -24.67 8.39 -5.89
C GLN A 209 -25.41 8.26 -4.55
N GLU A 210 -26.75 8.14 -4.54
CA GLU A 210 -27.50 7.98 -3.28
C GLU A 210 -27.11 6.70 -2.51
N VAL A 211 -26.75 5.63 -3.22
CA VAL A 211 -26.24 4.40 -2.59
C VAL A 211 -24.88 4.63 -1.93
N LEU A 212 -23.97 5.40 -2.53
CA LEU A 212 -22.71 5.79 -1.87
C LEU A 212 -22.97 6.52 -0.56
N LEU A 213 -23.92 7.45 -0.54
CA LEU A 213 -24.32 8.17 0.66
C LEU A 213 -24.87 7.23 1.74
N ALA A 214 -25.71 6.27 1.34
CA ALA A 214 -26.23 5.25 2.24
C ALA A 214 -25.10 4.36 2.80
N ILE A 215 -24.10 4.00 1.99
CA ILE A 215 -22.89 3.28 2.42
C ILE A 215 -22.12 4.11 3.45
N GLN A 216 -21.86 5.39 3.17
CA GLN A 216 -21.14 6.31 4.04
C GLN A 216 -21.81 6.44 5.41
N ARG A 217 -23.14 6.61 5.43
CA ARG A 217 -23.93 6.80 6.65
C ARG A 217 -24.35 5.50 7.32
N LYS A 218 -23.97 4.34 6.77
CA LYS A 218 -24.36 3.00 7.23
C LYS A 218 -25.89 2.84 7.31
N LYS A 219 -26.59 3.32 6.28
CA LYS A 219 -28.05 3.33 6.16
C LYS A 219 -28.54 2.31 5.13
N LYS A 220 -29.81 1.93 5.25
CA LYS A 220 -30.51 1.03 4.31
C LYS A 220 -31.28 1.87 3.29
N TRP A 221 -31.55 1.29 2.12
CA TRP A 221 -32.28 1.96 1.04
C TRP A 221 -33.65 2.45 1.50
N ASN A 222 -34.37 1.61 2.26
CA ASN A 222 -35.70 1.87 2.77
C ASN A 222 -35.74 2.65 4.10
N ASP A 223 -34.59 3.04 4.67
CA ASP A 223 -34.57 3.86 5.88
C ASP A 223 -35.05 5.29 5.54
N LYS A 224 -36.20 5.68 6.10
CA LYS A 224 -36.77 7.03 5.93
C LYS A 224 -35.85 8.16 6.42
N LYS A 225 -34.91 7.85 7.31
CA LYS A 225 -33.90 8.79 7.84
C LYS A 225 -32.57 8.69 7.08
N ARG A 226 -32.49 7.98 5.94
CA ARG A 226 -31.26 8.03 5.12
C ARG A 226 -31.07 9.43 4.57
N TRP A 227 -29.83 9.88 4.54
CA TRP A 227 -29.49 11.14 3.93
C TRP A 227 -29.60 11.02 2.40
N LYS A 228 -30.12 12.07 1.77
CA LYS A 228 -30.25 12.24 0.32
C LYS A 228 -30.32 13.73 0.01
N PHE A 229 -29.93 14.13 -1.19
CA PHE A 229 -30.03 15.51 -1.65
C PHE A 229 -31.49 15.99 -1.78
N GLY A 230 -32.41 15.06 -2.07
CA GLY A 230 -33.84 15.39 -2.23
C GLY A 230 -34.20 15.92 -3.63
N PHE A 231 -33.24 15.97 -4.54
CA PHE A 231 -33.40 16.30 -5.95
C PHE A 231 -32.38 15.51 -6.81
N THR A 232 -32.60 15.46 -8.11
CA THR A 232 -31.67 14.88 -9.11
C THR A 232 -31.11 15.98 -10.03
N GLY A 233 -30.12 15.65 -10.85
CA GLY A 233 -29.55 16.60 -11.83
C GLY A 233 -28.16 17.12 -11.46
N LEU A 234 -27.45 16.42 -10.59
CA LEU A 234 -26.03 16.64 -10.28
C LEU A 234 -25.11 15.89 -11.27
N HIS A 235 -25.59 15.63 -12.50
CA HIS A 235 -24.79 15.08 -13.58
C HIS A 235 -24.05 16.19 -14.34
N LEU A 236 -23.15 15.81 -15.25
CA LEU A 236 -22.47 16.74 -16.14
C LEU A 236 -23.42 17.31 -17.21
N ARG A 237 -24.18 18.34 -16.86
CA ARG A 237 -25.17 18.98 -17.74
C ARG A 237 -24.54 19.64 -18.97
N THR A 238 -25.18 19.53 -20.11
CA THR A 238 -24.97 20.41 -21.27
C THR A 238 -25.36 21.86 -20.94
N ALA A 239 -24.90 22.81 -21.75
CA ALA A 239 -25.27 24.21 -21.60
C ALA A 239 -26.79 24.44 -21.75
N ASP A 240 -27.46 23.68 -22.63
CA ASP A 240 -28.91 23.82 -22.81
C ASP A 240 -29.69 23.21 -21.64
N GLU A 241 -29.21 22.12 -21.03
CA GLU A 241 -29.76 21.58 -19.77
C GLU A 241 -29.57 22.54 -18.60
N MET A 242 -28.40 23.21 -18.50
CA MET A 242 -28.17 24.25 -17.51
C MET A 242 -29.17 25.41 -17.64
N ILE A 243 -29.39 25.90 -18.87
CA ILE A 243 -30.38 26.95 -19.15
C ILE A 243 -31.79 26.49 -18.79
N ALA A 244 -32.16 25.26 -19.16
CA ALA A 244 -33.47 24.69 -18.83
C ALA A 244 -33.67 24.57 -17.32
N ALA A 245 -32.64 24.18 -16.58
CA ALA A 245 -32.69 24.05 -15.12
C ALA A 245 -32.83 25.42 -14.43
N PHE A 246 -32.06 26.43 -14.80
CA PHE A 246 -32.23 27.80 -14.27
C PHE A 246 -33.60 28.38 -14.60
N LYS A 247 -34.10 28.16 -15.82
CA LYS A 247 -35.43 28.62 -16.23
C LYS A 247 -36.53 27.95 -15.40
N LYS A 248 -36.37 26.68 -15.05
CA LYS A 248 -37.32 25.94 -14.23
C LYS A 248 -37.31 26.43 -12.77
N GLN A 249 -36.13 26.64 -12.19
CA GLN A 249 -35.96 27.15 -10.82
C GLN A 249 -36.55 28.57 -10.66
N GLY A 250 -36.27 29.48 -11.60
CA GLY A 250 -36.93 30.78 -11.67
C GLY A 250 -36.40 31.91 -10.77
N ASP A 251 -35.38 31.66 -9.93
CA ASP A 251 -34.82 32.69 -9.03
C ASP A 251 -34.01 33.78 -9.77
N ILE A 252 -33.29 33.36 -10.80
CA ILE A 252 -32.29 34.17 -11.49
C ILE A 252 -32.81 34.58 -12.86
N LYS A 253 -32.67 35.86 -13.20
CA LYS A 253 -33.10 36.37 -14.52
C LYS A 253 -32.25 35.75 -15.63
N SER A 254 -32.86 35.58 -16.80
CA SER A 254 -32.20 34.98 -17.97
C SER A 254 -30.89 35.66 -18.36
N LYS A 255 -30.85 36.99 -18.31
CA LYS A 255 -29.63 37.75 -18.57
C LYS A 255 -28.50 37.39 -17.61
N ASP A 256 -28.81 37.22 -16.32
CA ASP A 256 -27.84 37.06 -15.26
C ASP A 256 -27.26 35.64 -15.25
N TYR A 257 -28.08 34.59 -15.38
CA TYR A 257 -27.54 33.23 -15.46
C TYR A 257 -26.80 32.96 -16.78
N LEU A 258 -27.20 33.57 -17.90
CA LEU A 258 -26.46 33.44 -19.17
C LEU A 258 -25.09 34.12 -19.08
N LEU A 259 -25.02 35.28 -18.42
CA LEU A 259 -23.76 35.96 -18.12
C LEU A 259 -22.90 35.10 -17.18
N ALA A 260 -23.47 34.58 -16.10
CA ALA A 260 -22.77 33.72 -15.14
C ALA A 260 -22.21 32.44 -15.80
N MET A 261 -22.96 31.82 -16.72
CA MET A 261 -22.45 30.70 -17.53
C MET A 261 -21.29 31.14 -18.42
N SER A 262 -21.33 32.32 -19.02
CA SER A 262 -20.23 32.81 -19.86
C SER A 262 -18.97 33.16 -19.06
N ASN A 263 -19.14 33.65 -17.82
CA ASN A 263 -18.05 33.98 -16.91
C ASN A 263 -17.23 32.75 -16.50
N THR A 264 -17.77 31.52 -16.64
CA THR A 264 -16.96 30.30 -16.44
C THR A 264 -15.73 30.27 -17.35
N MET A 265 -15.85 30.77 -18.59
CA MET A 265 -14.73 30.82 -19.52
C MET A 265 -13.69 31.89 -19.14
N GLU A 266 -14.09 32.96 -18.45
CA GLU A 266 -13.13 33.93 -17.90
C GLU A 266 -12.24 33.26 -16.84
N ILE A 267 -12.83 32.46 -15.95
CA ILE A 267 -12.07 31.70 -14.95
C ILE A 267 -11.15 30.68 -15.63
N VAL A 268 -11.64 29.96 -16.65
CA VAL A 268 -10.81 29.05 -17.45
C VAL A 268 -9.60 29.79 -18.03
N GLU A 269 -9.79 30.98 -18.59
CA GLU A 269 -8.70 31.78 -19.14
C GLU A 269 -7.69 32.23 -18.09
N LYS A 270 -8.15 32.54 -16.87
CA LYS A 270 -7.29 32.88 -15.72
C LYS A 270 -6.46 31.67 -15.26
N CYS A 271 -7.06 30.49 -15.21
CA CYS A 271 -6.46 29.29 -14.60
C CYS A 271 -5.70 28.38 -15.58
N LYS A 272 -5.99 28.39 -16.88
CA LYS A 272 -5.42 27.46 -17.88
C LYS A 272 -3.89 27.49 -17.99
N GLY A 273 -3.25 28.55 -17.49
CA GLY A 273 -1.79 28.70 -17.52
C GLY A 273 -1.08 27.85 -16.47
N PHE A 274 -1.77 27.47 -15.39
CA PHE A 274 -1.20 26.64 -14.35
C PHE A 274 -1.17 25.16 -14.74
N LYS A 275 -0.04 24.50 -14.47
CA LYS A 275 0.12 23.05 -14.63
C LYS A 275 0.97 22.50 -13.50
N ILE A 276 0.60 21.32 -13.01
CA ILE A 276 1.41 20.53 -12.08
C ILE A 276 2.53 19.85 -12.88
N GLU A 277 3.73 20.41 -12.79
CA GLU A 277 4.91 19.89 -13.49
C GLU A 277 5.57 18.74 -12.73
N LYS A 278 6.13 17.78 -13.47
CA LYS A 278 6.98 16.74 -12.89
C LYS A 278 8.19 17.41 -12.27
N ARG A 279 8.49 17.12 -11.01
CA ARG A 279 9.66 17.67 -10.32
C ARG A 279 10.83 16.70 -10.34
N GLU A 280 12.05 17.25 -10.35
CA GLU A 280 13.23 16.45 -10.09
C GLU A 280 13.24 15.97 -8.64
N ILE A 281 13.71 14.75 -8.43
CA ILE A 281 13.85 14.19 -7.08
C ILE A 281 14.98 14.92 -6.35
N SER A 282 14.65 15.45 -5.17
CA SER A 282 15.60 16.07 -4.25
C SER A 282 15.80 15.15 -3.05
N LEU A 283 17.06 14.74 -2.85
CA LEU A 283 17.45 13.89 -1.73
C LEU A 283 17.95 14.76 -0.57
N PRO A 284 17.59 14.45 0.69
CA PRO A 284 18.14 15.13 1.85
C PRO A 284 19.65 14.90 1.94
N ASP A 285 20.37 15.82 2.58
CA ASP A 285 21.75 15.54 2.98
C ASP A 285 21.80 14.42 4.01
N ILE A 286 22.88 13.63 3.98
CA ILE A 286 23.05 12.47 4.87
C ILE A 286 23.86 12.95 6.08
N PRO A 287 23.26 13.16 7.27
CA PRO A 287 23.95 13.84 8.37
C PRO A 287 25.25 13.16 8.81
N ASN A 288 25.29 11.83 8.71
CA ASN A 288 26.42 11.01 9.10
C ASN A 288 27.51 10.89 8.01
N ILE A 289 27.28 11.37 6.79
CA ILE A 289 28.27 11.36 5.69
C ILE A 289 28.63 12.79 5.32
N LYS A 290 29.72 13.30 5.93
CA LYS A 290 30.24 14.65 5.68
C LYS A 290 31.06 14.69 4.39
N THR A 291 30.38 14.83 3.25
CA THR A 291 31.04 15.02 1.94
C THR A 291 30.28 16.03 1.08
N LYS A 292 31.02 16.77 0.24
CA LYS A 292 30.44 17.56 -0.85
C LYS A 292 30.41 16.80 -2.18
N ASN A 293 31.12 15.66 -2.26
CA ASN A 293 31.23 14.84 -3.45
C ASN A 293 30.88 13.37 -3.09
N TYR A 294 29.60 13.04 -3.27
CA TYR A 294 29.07 11.70 -2.98
C TYR A 294 29.63 10.64 -3.93
N ASP A 295 29.93 10.97 -5.20
CA ASP A 295 30.51 10.03 -6.16
C ASP A 295 31.90 9.54 -5.71
N ASN A 296 32.77 10.48 -5.32
CA ASN A 296 34.12 10.15 -4.88
C ASN A 296 34.11 9.39 -3.54
N TYR A 297 33.19 9.74 -2.63
CA TYR A 297 33.02 9.00 -1.39
C TYR A 297 32.58 7.55 -1.66
N LEU A 298 31.55 7.36 -2.49
CA LEU A 298 31.04 6.05 -2.87
C LEU A 298 32.14 5.19 -3.52
N PHE A 299 32.90 5.76 -4.46
CA PHE A 299 33.97 5.06 -5.15
C PHE A 299 35.00 4.52 -4.17
N LYS A 300 35.58 5.40 -3.33
CA LYS A 300 36.62 5.02 -2.36
C LYS A 300 36.12 4.03 -1.32
N TYR A 301 34.88 4.19 -0.86
CA TYR A 301 34.28 3.27 0.10
C TYR A 301 34.19 1.84 -0.46
N CYS A 302 33.71 1.71 -1.70
CA CYS A 302 33.59 0.41 -2.35
C CYS A 302 34.94 -0.17 -2.76
N GLU A 303 35.86 0.67 -3.26
CA GLU A 303 37.20 0.28 -3.66
C GLU A 303 37.98 -0.36 -2.51
N ASN A 304 37.89 0.21 -1.31
CA ASN A 304 38.54 -0.33 -0.11
C ASN A 304 37.98 -1.69 0.35
N LYS A 305 36.84 -2.13 -0.18
CA LYS A 305 36.19 -3.41 0.13
C LYS A 305 36.25 -4.42 -1.01
N LEU A 306 36.77 -4.01 -2.17
CA LEU A 306 36.98 -4.93 -3.28
C LEU A 306 38.14 -5.88 -2.96
N ASN A 307 37.97 -7.13 -3.36
CA ASN A 307 39.05 -8.10 -3.37
C ASN A 307 39.90 -7.90 -4.63
N ASP A 308 41.16 -8.36 -4.63
CA ASP A 308 42.05 -8.42 -5.81
C ASP A 308 41.56 -9.46 -6.84
N ASN A 309 40.40 -9.20 -7.45
CA ASN A 309 39.80 -10.04 -8.48
C ASN A 309 39.29 -9.15 -9.63
N GLN A 310 39.85 -9.36 -10.82
CA GLN A 310 39.54 -8.55 -12.00
C GLN A 310 38.05 -8.57 -12.37
N ILE A 311 37.35 -9.70 -12.21
CA ILE A 311 35.92 -9.81 -12.52
C ILE A 311 35.08 -8.88 -11.63
N TYR A 312 35.44 -8.78 -10.35
CA TYR A 312 34.78 -7.87 -9.41
C TYR A 312 35.12 -6.42 -9.70
N TYR A 313 36.38 -6.13 -10.03
CA TYR A 313 36.82 -4.79 -10.38
C TYR A 313 36.12 -4.27 -11.65
N ASP A 314 36.07 -5.08 -12.71
CA ASP A 314 35.41 -4.71 -13.97
C ASP A 314 33.92 -4.42 -13.75
N ARG A 315 33.23 -5.31 -13.02
CA ARG A 315 31.82 -5.11 -12.66
C ARG A 315 31.63 -3.85 -11.82
N PHE A 316 32.49 -3.59 -10.85
CA PHE A 316 32.44 -2.39 -10.02
C PHE A 316 32.55 -1.11 -10.86
N ILE A 317 33.50 -1.05 -11.79
CA ILE A 317 33.70 0.11 -12.66
C ILE A 317 32.49 0.33 -13.59
N GLU A 318 31.92 -0.74 -14.16
CA GLU A 318 30.70 -0.65 -14.99
C GLU A 318 29.52 -0.09 -14.20
N GLU A 319 29.23 -0.66 -13.02
CA GLU A 319 28.13 -0.19 -12.17
C GLU A 319 28.35 1.27 -11.74
N PHE A 320 29.57 1.61 -11.31
CA PHE A 320 29.90 2.95 -10.82
C PHE A 320 29.71 4.01 -11.91
N LYS A 321 30.18 3.74 -13.15
CA LYS A 321 30.01 4.67 -14.28
C LYS A 321 28.53 4.97 -14.52
N LEU A 322 27.68 3.95 -14.49
CA LEU A 322 26.24 4.14 -14.70
C LEU A 322 25.60 4.90 -13.53
N ILE A 323 25.85 4.49 -12.28
CA ILE A 323 25.32 5.14 -11.07
C ILE A 323 25.71 6.63 -11.04
N LYS A 324 26.97 6.94 -11.35
CA LYS A 324 27.48 8.32 -11.43
C LYS A 324 26.78 9.12 -12.52
N SER A 325 26.67 8.56 -13.74
CA SER A 325 26.00 9.25 -14.85
C SER A 325 24.54 9.60 -14.55
N LYS A 326 23.89 8.79 -13.71
CA LYS A 326 22.51 8.95 -13.25
C LYS A 326 22.36 9.77 -11.96
N LYS A 327 23.48 10.21 -11.35
CA LYS A 327 23.50 10.94 -10.08
C LYS A 327 22.89 10.15 -8.91
N PHE A 328 22.95 8.82 -8.94
CA PHE A 328 22.37 7.95 -7.90
C PHE A 328 23.28 7.71 -6.70
N SER A 329 24.52 8.18 -6.70
CA SER A 329 25.48 7.93 -5.61
C SER A 329 24.97 8.36 -4.24
N LYS A 330 24.32 9.52 -4.14
CA LYS A 330 23.73 10.01 -2.89
C LYS A 330 22.59 9.11 -2.40
N TYR A 331 21.79 8.56 -3.30
CA TYR A 331 20.71 7.63 -2.94
C TYR A 331 21.24 6.31 -2.38
N PHE A 332 22.26 5.72 -3.01
CA PHE A 332 22.90 4.51 -2.50
C PHE A 332 23.52 4.72 -1.12
N LEU A 333 24.17 5.87 -0.91
CA LEU A 333 24.77 6.21 0.38
C LEU A 333 23.72 6.47 1.46
N LEU A 334 22.57 7.03 1.10
CA LEU A 334 21.45 7.24 2.02
C LEU A 334 20.92 5.89 2.53
N VAL A 335 20.71 4.94 1.62
CA VAL A 335 20.24 3.60 2.00
C VAL A 335 21.32 2.82 2.77
N HIS A 336 22.59 2.96 2.38
CA HIS A 336 23.72 2.38 3.11
C HIS A 336 23.75 2.84 4.58
N GLU A 337 23.54 4.13 4.83
CA GLU A 337 23.55 4.70 6.18
C GLU A 337 22.43 4.09 7.04
N LEU A 338 21.20 4.03 6.51
CA LEU A 338 20.07 3.38 7.18
C LEU A 338 20.33 1.91 7.52
N VAL A 339 20.86 1.14 6.57
CA VAL A 339 21.15 -0.30 6.78
C VAL A 339 22.28 -0.48 7.79
N SER A 340 23.30 0.38 7.76
CA SER A 340 24.40 0.35 8.72
C SER A 340 23.91 0.65 10.13
N TRP A 341 23.08 1.68 10.30
CA TRP A 341 22.47 2.01 11.59
C TRP A 341 21.61 0.86 12.14
N CYS A 342 20.83 0.19 11.29
CA CYS A 342 20.05 -0.99 11.69
C CYS A 342 20.96 -2.08 12.26
N ARG A 343 22.07 -2.40 11.57
CA ARG A 343 23.02 -3.43 12.00
C ARG A 343 23.72 -3.05 13.30
N GLU A 344 24.16 -1.80 13.44
CA GLU A 344 24.80 -1.28 14.67
C GLU A 344 23.87 -1.32 15.89
N ASN A 345 22.55 -1.17 15.67
CA ASN A 345 21.53 -1.24 16.71
C ASN A 345 20.90 -2.63 16.89
N ASN A 346 21.56 -3.68 16.39
CA ASN A 346 21.09 -5.08 16.48
C ASN A 346 19.68 -5.28 15.89
N ILE A 347 19.36 -4.59 14.80
CA ILE A 347 18.14 -4.77 14.02
C ILE A 347 18.48 -5.62 12.80
N GLY A 348 17.90 -6.81 12.71
CA GLY A 348 18.05 -7.69 11.57
C GLY A 348 17.54 -7.04 10.28
N VAL A 349 18.35 -7.17 9.23
CA VAL A 349 18.04 -6.76 7.85
C VAL A 349 18.02 -8.02 6.99
N GLY A 350 17.09 -8.09 6.04
CA GLY A 350 17.01 -9.19 5.09
C GLY A 350 18.18 -9.20 4.10
N PHE A 351 18.38 -10.33 3.42
CA PHE A 351 19.50 -10.52 2.49
C PHE A 351 19.40 -9.71 1.19
N GLY A 352 18.29 -9.00 0.97
CA GLY A 352 17.96 -8.19 -0.21
C GLY A 352 16.51 -8.36 -0.65
N ARG A 353 15.96 -7.41 -1.41
CA ARG A 353 14.60 -7.51 -1.98
C ARG A 353 14.53 -6.87 -3.37
N GLY A 354 13.84 -7.56 -4.28
CA GLY A 354 13.64 -7.06 -5.64
C GLY A 354 14.92 -7.20 -6.48
N SER A 355 15.19 -6.24 -7.35
CA SER A 355 16.37 -6.27 -8.24
C SER A 355 17.66 -5.76 -7.60
N VAL A 356 17.62 -5.14 -6.41
CA VAL A 356 18.83 -4.57 -5.77
C VAL A 356 19.94 -5.60 -5.58
N GLY A 357 19.57 -6.86 -5.31
CA GLY A 357 20.51 -7.97 -5.12
C GLY A 357 21.43 -8.26 -6.32
N ALA A 358 21.17 -7.64 -7.48
CA ALA A 358 22.02 -7.72 -8.66
C ALA A 358 23.15 -6.66 -8.71
N SER A 359 23.25 -5.76 -7.74
CA SER A 359 24.29 -4.71 -7.72
C SER A 359 25.48 -5.08 -6.82
N LEU A 360 26.68 -5.11 -7.39
CA LEU A 360 27.91 -5.29 -6.64
C LEU A 360 28.17 -4.09 -5.73
N ILE A 361 27.86 -2.87 -6.17
CA ILE A 361 28.02 -1.67 -5.33
C ILE A 361 27.10 -1.73 -4.10
N ALA A 362 25.84 -2.16 -4.27
CA ALA A 362 24.93 -2.33 -3.14
C ALA A 362 25.41 -3.44 -2.18
N TYR A 363 25.98 -4.54 -2.70
CA TYR A 363 26.65 -5.57 -1.89
C TYR A 363 27.83 -5.04 -1.07
N LEU A 364 28.73 -4.25 -1.67
CA LEU A 364 29.91 -3.69 -1.00
C LEU A 364 29.54 -2.65 0.08
N LEU A 365 28.47 -1.89 -0.16
CA LEU A 365 27.84 -1.03 0.84
C LEU A 365 27.15 -1.83 1.95
N GLY A 366 26.93 -3.13 1.78
CA GLY A 366 26.18 -3.95 2.73
C GLY A 366 24.69 -3.61 2.76
N ILE A 367 24.16 -3.00 1.70
CA ILE A 367 22.70 -2.80 1.53
C ILE A 367 21.99 -4.15 1.42
N HIS A 368 22.67 -5.14 0.86
CA HIS A 368 22.23 -6.54 0.79
C HIS A 368 23.44 -7.47 0.94
N ASP A 369 23.17 -8.76 1.17
CA ASP A 369 24.21 -9.76 1.51
C ASP A 369 24.43 -10.81 0.42
N ILE A 370 23.76 -10.68 -0.73
CA ILE A 370 23.92 -11.55 -1.89
C ILE A 370 25.12 -11.11 -2.72
N ASP A 371 26.05 -12.03 -3.01
CA ASP A 371 27.11 -11.80 -4.00
C ASP A 371 26.54 -11.96 -5.43
N PRO A 372 26.39 -10.86 -6.20
CA PRO A 372 25.74 -10.92 -7.51
C PRO A 372 26.57 -11.64 -8.56
N ILE A 373 27.90 -11.72 -8.40
CA ILE A 373 28.78 -12.41 -9.35
C ILE A 373 28.67 -13.92 -9.13
N LYS A 374 28.69 -14.37 -7.87
CA LYS A 374 28.54 -15.79 -7.52
C LYS A 374 27.23 -16.40 -8.02
N PHE A 375 26.14 -15.62 -8.01
CA PHE A 375 24.82 -16.08 -8.45
C PHE A 375 24.46 -15.69 -9.89
N ASP A 376 25.40 -15.09 -10.63
CA ASP A 376 25.21 -14.65 -12.01
C ASP A 376 23.95 -13.77 -12.15
N LEU A 377 23.92 -12.70 -11.36
CA LEU A 377 22.81 -11.75 -11.30
C LEU A 377 23.09 -10.53 -12.20
N LEU A 378 22.11 -10.22 -13.03
CA LEU A 378 22.22 -9.20 -14.07
C LEU A 378 21.97 -7.78 -13.53
N PHE A 379 23.01 -6.96 -13.39
CA PHE A 379 22.90 -5.57 -12.92
C PHE A 379 21.92 -4.73 -13.76
N TRP A 380 21.90 -4.94 -15.08
CA TRP A 380 21.05 -4.20 -16.01
C TRP A 380 19.54 -4.39 -15.77
N ARG A 381 19.16 -5.41 -15.00
CA ARG A 381 17.78 -5.61 -14.53
C ARG A 381 17.41 -4.64 -13.39
N PHE A 382 18.40 -4.14 -12.66
CA PHE A 382 18.23 -3.16 -11.57
C PHE A 382 18.28 -1.72 -12.08
N ILE A 383 19.34 -1.34 -12.79
CA ILE A 383 19.52 -0.01 -13.38
C ILE A 383 19.80 -0.17 -14.88
N SER A 384 19.10 0.60 -15.71
CA SER A 384 19.31 0.63 -17.16
C SER A 384 19.55 2.06 -17.65
N GLU A 385 20.22 2.19 -18.80
CA GLU A 385 20.66 3.48 -19.37
C GLU A 385 19.51 4.44 -19.69
N GLU A 386 18.30 3.95 -19.98
CA GLU A 386 17.12 4.80 -20.26
C GLU A 386 16.16 4.97 -19.09
N ARG A 387 16.41 4.34 -17.93
CA ARG A 387 15.61 4.63 -16.75
C ARG A 387 15.91 6.07 -16.33
N ILE A 388 14.89 6.93 -16.39
CA ILE A 388 14.96 8.30 -15.86
C ILE A 388 14.69 8.27 -14.35
N ASP A 389 13.85 7.33 -13.90
CA ASP A 389 13.42 7.24 -12.51
C ASP A 389 14.45 6.51 -11.63
N TYR A 390 14.42 6.81 -10.34
CA TYR A 390 15.31 6.21 -9.34
C TYR A 390 15.06 4.70 -9.24
N PRO A 391 16.11 3.90 -8.94
CA PRO A 391 15.92 2.48 -8.71
C PRO A 391 15.25 2.23 -7.36
N ASP A 392 14.32 1.28 -7.31
CA ASP A 392 13.69 0.89 -6.05
C ASP A 392 14.67 0.05 -5.23
N ILE A 393 15.22 0.62 -4.16
CA ILE A 393 15.97 -0.13 -3.15
C ILE A 393 15.01 -0.46 -2.00
N ASP A 394 14.42 -1.64 -2.11
CA ASP A 394 13.56 -2.23 -1.10
C ASP A 394 14.40 -2.85 0.03
N ILE A 395 14.06 -2.52 1.28
CA ILE A 395 14.76 -3.05 2.46
C ILE A 395 13.75 -3.85 3.31
N ASP A 396 14.11 -5.11 3.59
CA ASP A 396 13.40 -5.95 4.55
C ASP A 396 14.09 -5.81 5.91
N ILE A 397 13.34 -5.52 6.97
CA ILE A 397 13.83 -5.45 8.35
C ILE A 397 12.95 -6.27 9.29
N GLU A 398 13.39 -6.46 10.53
CA GLU A 398 12.56 -7.05 11.58
C GLU A 398 11.22 -6.31 11.72
N HIS A 399 10.11 -7.04 11.54
CA HIS A 399 8.77 -6.52 11.74
C HIS A 399 8.56 -5.90 13.14
N SER A 400 9.06 -6.56 14.18
CA SER A 400 8.95 -6.14 15.58
C SER A 400 9.68 -4.83 15.90
N LYS A 401 10.71 -4.47 15.13
CA LYS A 401 11.55 -3.27 15.36
C LYS A 401 11.33 -2.18 14.32
N ARG A 402 10.33 -2.34 13.45
CA ARG A 402 10.10 -1.43 12.34
C ARG A 402 9.84 0.02 12.79
N GLU A 403 9.04 0.21 13.83
CA GLU A 403 8.74 1.57 14.31
C GLU A 403 9.98 2.26 14.89
N LEU A 404 10.93 1.52 15.47
CA LEU A 404 12.20 2.06 15.93
C LEU A 404 13.02 2.63 14.76
N VAL A 405 13.04 1.95 13.61
CA VAL A 405 13.70 2.45 12.40
C VAL A 405 13.03 3.71 11.86
N LYS A 406 11.69 3.76 11.86
CA LYS A 406 10.97 4.96 11.43
C LYS A 406 11.24 6.15 12.35
N GLU A 407 11.32 5.89 13.66
CA GLU A 407 11.58 6.93 14.64
C GLU A 407 13.00 7.48 14.51
N HIS A 408 13.98 6.61 14.31
CA HIS A 408 15.35 7.03 14.00
C HIS A 408 15.42 7.96 12.77
N LEU A 409 14.73 7.62 11.67
CA LEU A 409 14.69 8.48 10.49
C LEU A 409 14.07 9.86 10.79
N ARG A 410 13.03 9.91 11.63
CA ARG A 410 12.41 11.18 12.07
C ARG A 410 13.36 12.00 12.93
N GLU A 411 14.13 11.38 13.80
CA GLU A 411 15.14 12.07 14.61
C GLU A 411 16.32 12.56 13.77
N LEU A 412 16.76 11.75 12.80
CA LEU A 412 17.91 12.04 11.95
C LEU A 412 17.64 13.17 10.94
N TYR A 413 16.48 13.13 10.28
CA TYR A 413 16.14 14.08 9.21
C TYR A 413 15.20 15.21 9.65
N GLY A 414 14.51 15.07 10.77
CA GLY A 414 13.44 15.96 11.23
C GLY A 414 12.05 15.36 10.99
N ARG A 415 11.16 15.49 11.97
CA ARG A 415 9.79 14.94 11.91
C ARG A 415 8.96 15.55 10.78
N ASP A 416 9.22 16.81 10.47
CA ASP A 416 8.63 17.63 9.42
C ASP A 416 9.13 17.24 8.01
N LYS A 417 10.22 16.48 7.91
CA LYS A 417 10.81 16.01 6.63
C LYS A 417 10.52 14.55 6.31
N ILE A 418 9.83 13.86 7.22
CA ILE A 418 9.47 12.45 7.11
C ILE A 418 7.95 12.31 7.16
N ALA A 419 7.36 11.71 6.13
CA ALA A 419 5.94 11.39 6.12
C ALA A 419 5.69 9.98 5.58
N ALA A 420 4.60 9.37 6.02
CA ALA A 420 4.08 8.16 5.38
C ALA A 420 3.48 8.49 3.99
N ILE A 421 3.30 7.47 3.16
CA ILE A 421 2.61 7.59 1.87
C ILE A 421 1.19 7.07 2.01
N SER A 422 0.22 7.80 1.45
CA SER A 422 -1.15 7.33 1.39
C SER A 422 -1.32 6.23 0.37
N ASN A 423 -2.42 5.49 0.48
CA ASN A 423 -2.91 4.65 -0.59
C ASN A 423 -4.42 4.86 -0.67
N TYR A 424 -5.05 4.51 -1.78
CA TYR A 424 -6.49 4.61 -1.96
C TYR A 424 -7.09 3.21 -1.99
N LEU A 425 -8.03 2.94 -1.09
CA LEU A 425 -8.79 1.70 -1.07
C LEU A 425 -9.88 1.81 -2.13
N THR A 426 -9.85 0.96 -3.16
CA THR A 426 -10.87 0.95 -4.22
C THR A 426 -11.91 -0.13 -3.99
N MET A 427 -13.15 0.12 -4.41
CA MET A 427 -14.24 -0.87 -4.37
C MET A 427 -14.06 -1.91 -5.48
N LYS A 428 -13.27 -2.95 -5.22
CA LYS A 428 -13.17 -4.13 -6.09
C LYS A 428 -14.53 -4.85 -6.22
N GLY A 429 -14.65 -5.78 -7.17
CA GLY A 429 -15.91 -6.44 -7.53
C GLY A 429 -16.65 -7.06 -6.35
N LYS A 430 -15.98 -7.82 -5.48
CA LYS A 430 -16.64 -8.39 -4.28
C LYS A 430 -17.15 -7.33 -3.31
N MET A 431 -16.35 -6.28 -3.10
CA MET A 431 -16.68 -5.22 -2.15
C MET A 431 -17.84 -4.35 -2.66
N ALA A 432 -17.82 -3.97 -3.94
CA ALA A 432 -18.91 -3.24 -4.58
C ALA A 432 -20.24 -4.00 -4.43
N VAL A 433 -20.26 -5.29 -4.79
CA VAL A 433 -21.47 -6.13 -4.63
C VAL A 433 -21.92 -6.19 -3.17
N ARG A 434 -21.01 -6.41 -2.21
CA ARG A 434 -21.36 -6.50 -0.78
C ARG A 434 -21.93 -5.20 -0.22
N ASP A 435 -21.32 -4.07 -0.54
CA ASP A 435 -21.76 -2.78 -0.01
C ASP A 435 -23.12 -2.37 -0.55
N VAL A 436 -23.34 -2.53 -1.86
CA VAL A 436 -24.64 -2.27 -2.51
C VAL A 436 -25.70 -3.25 -1.98
N SER A 437 -25.38 -4.55 -1.92
CA SER A 437 -26.28 -5.57 -1.36
C SER A 437 -26.69 -5.28 0.08
N ARG A 438 -25.78 -4.73 0.89
CA ARG A 438 -26.06 -4.33 2.27
C ARG A 438 -27.06 -3.18 2.34
N VAL A 439 -26.99 -2.22 1.42
CA VAL A 439 -27.94 -1.10 1.33
C VAL A 439 -29.33 -1.59 0.97
N PHE A 440 -29.44 -2.52 0.01
CA PHE A 440 -30.70 -3.13 -0.44
C PHE A 440 -31.17 -4.33 0.39
N GLU A 441 -30.47 -4.66 1.49
CA GLU A 441 -30.85 -5.74 2.41
C GLU A 441 -30.96 -7.13 1.76
N VAL A 442 -30.10 -7.40 0.76
CA VAL A 442 -30.01 -8.71 0.11
C VAL A 442 -29.55 -9.77 1.11
N PRO A 443 -30.16 -10.97 1.14
CA PRO A 443 -29.75 -12.06 2.02
C PRO A 443 -28.27 -12.45 1.84
N GLU A 444 -27.54 -12.61 2.95
CA GLU A 444 -26.09 -12.90 2.94
C GLU A 444 -25.73 -14.17 2.16
N LYS A 445 -26.62 -15.17 2.15
CA LYS A 445 -26.45 -16.41 1.38
C LYS A 445 -26.29 -16.13 -0.12
N ASP A 446 -27.13 -15.26 -0.67
CA ASP A 446 -27.13 -14.94 -2.10
C ASP A 446 -25.89 -14.09 -2.45
N VAL A 447 -25.55 -13.12 -1.58
CA VAL A 447 -24.33 -12.30 -1.71
C VAL A 447 -23.08 -13.17 -1.67
N LYS A 448 -23.00 -14.14 -0.75
CA LYS A 448 -21.85 -15.04 -0.62
C LYS A 448 -21.73 -15.95 -1.84
N SER A 449 -22.85 -16.45 -2.36
CA SER A 449 -22.88 -17.25 -3.58
C SER A 449 -22.25 -16.49 -4.75
N PHE A 450 -22.74 -15.28 -5.05
CA PHE A 450 -22.21 -14.49 -6.14
C PHE A 450 -20.78 -13.99 -5.90
N THR A 451 -20.46 -13.48 -4.71
CA THR A 451 -19.12 -12.96 -4.42
C THR A 451 -18.04 -14.03 -4.32
N SER A 452 -18.40 -15.32 -4.22
CA SER A 452 -17.45 -16.42 -4.24
C SER A 452 -16.86 -16.70 -5.62
N ILE A 453 -17.61 -16.41 -6.69
CA ILE A 453 -17.20 -16.62 -8.08
C ILE A 453 -16.54 -15.40 -8.72
N ILE A 454 -16.61 -14.23 -8.07
CA ILE A 454 -15.85 -13.04 -8.48
C ILE A 454 -14.36 -13.27 -8.17
N ASP A 455 -13.49 -13.02 -9.14
CA ASP A 455 -12.05 -13.19 -9.01
C ASP A 455 -11.34 -11.83 -8.93
N ASP A 456 -11.27 -11.25 -7.72
CA ASP A 456 -10.64 -9.94 -7.45
C ASP A 456 -9.11 -9.93 -7.64
N ASP A 457 -8.50 -11.10 -7.90
CA ASP A 457 -7.07 -11.25 -8.17
C ASP A 457 -6.75 -11.10 -9.67
N LYS A 458 -7.78 -11.10 -10.55
CA LYS A 458 -7.60 -10.70 -11.94
C LYS A 458 -7.30 -9.22 -12.02
N THR A 459 -6.38 -8.86 -12.91
CA THR A 459 -6.05 -7.48 -13.27
C THR A 459 -7.04 -6.86 -14.27
N ASN A 460 -8.15 -7.56 -14.56
CA ASN A 460 -9.16 -7.12 -15.52
C ASN A 460 -10.09 -6.08 -14.88
N GLU A 461 -10.54 -5.10 -15.66
CA GLU A 461 -11.44 -4.04 -15.19
C GLU A 461 -12.89 -4.53 -15.03
N ASN A 462 -13.23 -5.70 -15.61
CA ASN A 462 -14.61 -6.19 -15.76
C ASN A 462 -14.95 -7.37 -14.81
N LEU A 463 -14.52 -7.28 -13.55
CA LEU A 463 -14.60 -8.39 -12.57
C LEU A 463 -16.03 -8.90 -12.34
N ILE A 464 -16.99 -8.00 -12.10
CA ILE A 464 -18.41 -8.34 -11.92
C ILE A 464 -18.98 -8.90 -13.23
N GLU A 465 -18.71 -8.28 -14.37
CA GLU A 465 -19.27 -8.70 -15.67
C GLU A 465 -18.84 -10.11 -16.06
N ASP A 466 -17.56 -10.44 -15.85
CA ASP A 466 -17.05 -11.80 -16.06
C ASP A 466 -17.81 -12.82 -15.19
N ALA A 467 -18.08 -12.47 -13.93
CA ALA A 467 -18.83 -13.33 -13.02
C ALA A 467 -20.32 -13.45 -13.40
N LEU A 468 -20.90 -12.43 -14.04
CA LEU A 468 -22.29 -12.46 -14.53
C LEU A 468 -22.50 -13.46 -15.68
N LEU A 469 -21.44 -13.97 -16.31
CA LEU A 469 -21.53 -14.99 -17.35
C LEU A 469 -21.78 -16.39 -16.77
N LEU A 470 -21.47 -16.60 -15.49
CA LEU A 470 -21.62 -17.87 -14.78
C LEU A 470 -23.05 -18.07 -14.25
N PRO A 471 -23.51 -19.32 -14.02
CA PRO A 471 -24.87 -19.60 -13.59
C PRO A 471 -25.32 -18.82 -12.35
N GLU A 472 -24.47 -18.74 -11.32
CA GLU A 472 -24.75 -18.04 -10.07
C GLU A 472 -24.86 -16.53 -10.28
N GLY A 473 -24.02 -15.97 -11.17
CA GLY A 473 -24.07 -14.55 -11.53
C GLY A 473 -25.32 -14.20 -12.33
N LYS A 474 -25.73 -15.05 -13.28
CA LYS A 474 -26.99 -14.91 -14.03
C LYS A 474 -28.20 -14.96 -13.10
N GLU A 475 -28.21 -15.90 -12.15
CA GLU A 475 -29.27 -16.00 -11.15
C GLU A 475 -29.32 -14.76 -10.26
N PHE A 476 -28.18 -14.30 -9.76
CA PHE A 476 -28.09 -13.11 -8.92
C PHE A 476 -28.58 -11.86 -9.66
N LYS A 477 -28.18 -11.65 -10.92
CA LYS A 477 -28.68 -10.55 -11.76
C LYS A 477 -30.19 -10.62 -12.00
N ARG A 478 -30.74 -11.82 -12.20
CA ARG A 478 -32.19 -12.01 -12.36
C ARG A 478 -32.96 -11.64 -11.10
N LYS A 479 -32.43 -11.98 -9.92
CA LYS A 479 -33.07 -11.69 -8.61
C LYS A 479 -32.87 -10.24 -8.18
N TYR A 480 -31.69 -9.67 -8.39
CA TYR A 480 -31.27 -8.38 -7.88
C TYR A 480 -30.67 -7.50 -8.98
N PRO A 481 -31.41 -7.19 -10.06
CA PRO A 481 -30.87 -6.46 -11.22
C PRO A 481 -30.32 -5.09 -10.82
N LYS A 482 -31.01 -4.38 -9.91
CA LYS A 482 -30.59 -3.05 -9.47
C LYS A 482 -29.27 -3.04 -8.68
N VAL A 483 -29.05 -4.10 -7.89
CA VAL A 483 -27.79 -4.27 -7.15
C VAL A 483 -26.63 -4.46 -8.12
N VAL A 484 -26.83 -5.22 -9.19
CA VAL A 484 -25.81 -5.46 -10.21
C VAL A 484 -25.51 -4.18 -10.99
N GLU A 485 -26.55 -3.47 -11.45
CA GLU A 485 -26.42 -2.20 -12.18
C GLU A 485 -25.58 -1.17 -11.39
N ILE A 486 -25.93 -0.93 -10.14
CA ILE A 486 -25.20 0.02 -9.29
C ILE A 486 -23.79 -0.52 -8.95
N ALA A 487 -23.65 -1.81 -8.66
CA ALA A 487 -22.33 -2.38 -8.35
C ALA A 487 -21.35 -2.28 -9.53
N LEU A 488 -21.83 -2.30 -10.78
CA LEU A 488 -21.00 -2.08 -11.97
C LEU A 488 -20.48 -0.63 -12.03
N ILE A 489 -21.33 0.36 -11.75
CA ILE A 489 -20.94 1.78 -11.69
C ILE A 489 -19.90 2.01 -10.59
N LEU A 490 -20.17 1.48 -9.39
CA LEU A 490 -19.33 1.67 -8.21
C LEU A 490 -18.02 0.87 -8.24
N GLN A 491 -17.88 -0.13 -9.12
CA GLN A 491 -16.67 -0.92 -9.22
C GLN A 491 -15.47 -0.05 -9.62
N GLY A 492 -14.38 -0.18 -8.88
CA GLY A 492 -13.13 0.53 -9.11
C GLY A 492 -13.05 1.93 -8.49
N GLN A 493 -14.16 2.48 -7.99
CA GLN A 493 -14.16 3.81 -7.35
C GLN A 493 -13.39 3.81 -6.03
N VAL A 494 -12.84 4.97 -5.67
CA VAL A 494 -12.19 5.18 -4.37
C VAL A 494 -13.22 5.13 -3.23
N ARG A 495 -12.98 4.25 -2.27
CA ARG A 495 -13.78 4.07 -1.05
C ARG A 495 -13.28 4.90 0.13
N GLY A 496 -11.96 5.08 0.22
CA GLY A 496 -11.34 5.67 1.39
C GLY A 496 -9.81 5.65 1.35
N TYR A 497 -9.20 6.31 2.34
CA TYR A 497 -7.75 6.23 2.53
C TYR A 497 -7.31 4.90 3.14
N GLY A 498 -6.31 4.30 2.51
CA GLY A 498 -5.40 3.32 3.11
C GLY A 498 -4.07 3.96 3.49
N GLN A 499 -3.17 3.14 4.01
CA GLN A 499 -1.77 3.51 4.24
C GLN A 499 -0.89 2.61 3.39
N HIS A 500 0.11 3.18 2.71
CA HIS A 500 1.11 2.36 2.03
C HIS A 500 1.88 1.57 3.09
N ALA A 501 1.80 0.24 3.02
CA ALA A 501 2.28 -0.62 4.09
C ALA A 501 3.78 -0.50 4.34
N ALA A 502 4.60 -0.06 3.36
CA ALA A 502 6.06 -0.05 3.43
C ALA A 502 6.73 1.34 3.27
N GLY A 503 5.99 2.35 2.81
CA GLY A 503 6.59 3.54 2.18
C GLY A 503 6.69 4.73 3.11
N LEU A 504 7.91 5.22 3.31
CA LEU A 504 8.19 6.52 3.90
C LEU A 504 8.76 7.44 2.83
N VAL A 505 8.31 8.69 2.82
CA VAL A 505 8.96 9.76 2.06
C VAL A 505 9.99 10.43 2.95
N ILE A 506 11.16 10.70 2.37
CA ILE A 506 12.17 11.56 2.97
C ILE A 506 12.38 12.76 2.06
N SER A 507 12.19 13.95 2.61
CA SER A 507 12.35 15.22 1.90
C SER A 507 13.58 15.99 2.40
N GLN A 508 14.21 16.75 1.51
CA GLN A 508 15.24 17.72 1.89
C GLN A 508 14.65 18.95 2.60
N GLU A 509 13.47 19.37 2.15
CA GLU A 509 12.69 20.49 2.67
C GLU A 509 11.66 20.03 3.70
N ASP A 510 11.25 20.92 4.59
CA ASP A 510 10.11 20.71 5.49
C ASP A 510 8.83 20.50 4.66
N LEU A 511 8.18 19.36 4.84
CA LEU A 511 7.00 18.97 4.07
C LEU A 511 5.80 19.89 4.34
N ILE A 512 5.70 20.47 5.55
CA ILE A 512 4.61 21.39 5.94
C ILE A 512 4.72 22.69 5.16
N THR A 513 5.95 23.20 4.98
CA THR A 513 6.21 24.51 4.37
C THR A 513 6.69 24.43 2.92
N SER A 514 6.99 23.23 2.39
CA SER A 514 7.45 23.02 1.02
C SER A 514 6.41 23.35 -0.05
N ASN A 515 5.12 23.35 0.32
CA ASN A 515 3.98 23.62 -0.54
C ASN A 515 3.93 22.74 -1.80
N LYS A 516 4.53 21.54 -1.73
CA LYS A 516 4.59 20.54 -2.82
C LYS A 516 3.37 19.63 -2.83
N CYS A 517 2.83 19.35 -1.66
CA CYS A 517 1.71 18.46 -1.39
C CYS A 517 0.97 18.97 -0.16
N ASN A 518 -0.20 18.42 0.13
CA ASN A 518 -0.82 18.58 1.44
C ASN A 518 -0.58 17.35 2.31
N LEU A 519 -0.52 17.58 3.61
CA LEU A 519 -0.33 16.53 4.60
C LEU A 519 -1.65 16.16 5.26
N ILE A 520 -1.76 14.90 5.68
CA ILE A 520 -2.90 14.37 6.41
C ILE A 520 -2.46 13.65 7.67
N LEU A 521 -3.23 13.83 8.75
CA LEU A 521 -2.98 13.15 10.01
C LEU A 521 -3.67 11.78 10.02
N LYS A 522 -2.93 10.73 10.34
CA LYS A 522 -3.44 9.36 10.46
C LYS A 522 -3.14 8.79 11.83
N GLY A 523 -3.86 7.75 12.22
CA GLY A 523 -3.73 7.12 13.54
C GLY A 523 -4.57 7.80 14.62
N SER A 524 -4.43 7.35 15.86
CA SER A 524 -5.19 7.84 17.01
C SER A 524 -4.32 7.89 18.27
N GLY A 525 -4.47 8.94 19.08
CA GLY A 525 -3.66 9.13 20.29
C GLY A 525 -2.17 9.17 19.97
N ASP A 526 -1.36 8.50 20.78
CA ASP A 526 0.10 8.47 20.65
C ASP A 526 0.62 7.78 19.37
N GLN A 527 -0.26 7.14 18.60
CA GLN A 527 0.09 6.53 17.30
C GLN A 527 -0.21 7.45 16.11
N GLN A 528 -0.43 8.75 16.35
CA GLN A 528 -0.65 9.69 15.26
C GLN A 528 0.64 9.93 14.47
N PHE A 529 0.51 9.96 13.15
CA PHE A 529 1.62 10.26 12.24
C PHE A 529 1.12 10.99 11.02
N THR A 530 2.04 11.75 10.41
CA THR A 530 1.77 12.51 9.19
C THR A 530 1.96 11.64 7.95
N SER A 531 1.06 11.78 6.99
CA SER A 531 1.11 11.13 5.69
C SER A 531 0.94 12.18 4.60
N ILE A 532 1.61 12.01 3.47
CA ILE A 532 1.29 12.76 2.25
C ILE A 532 -0.06 12.26 1.73
N ASN A 533 -0.89 13.15 1.19
CA ASN A 533 -2.23 12.82 0.72
C ASN A 533 -2.22 11.85 -0.47
N TRP A 534 -1.17 11.90 -1.31
CA TRP A 534 -1.01 11.12 -2.53
C TRP A 534 -0.51 9.68 -2.35
N ASP A 535 -0.78 8.88 -3.37
CA ASP A 535 -0.18 7.56 -3.56
C ASP A 535 1.27 7.64 -4.04
N MET A 536 1.88 6.47 -4.23
CA MET A 536 3.29 6.34 -4.56
C MET A 536 3.65 7.00 -5.89
N GLU A 537 2.86 6.80 -6.94
CA GLU A 537 3.18 7.28 -8.29
C GLU A 537 3.10 8.81 -8.34
N ASP A 538 2.13 9.38 -7.63
CA ASP A 538 1.93 10.82 -7.56
C ASP A 538 2.98 11.50 -6.64
N CYS A 539 3.43 10.85 -5.56
CA CYS A 539 4.59 11.32 -4.77
C CYS A 539 5.86 11.41 -5.63
N GLU A 540 6.17 10.37 -6.39
CA GLU A 540 7.35 10.33 -7.27
C GLU A 540 7.28 11.39 -8.36
N TYR A 541 6.09 11.60 -8.95
CA TYR A 541 5.86 12.66 -9.93
C TYR A 541 6.19 14.05 -9.36
N MET A 542 5.97 14.24 -8.07
CA MET A 542 6.24 15.48 -7.35
C MET A 542 7.65 15.57 -6.75
N GLY A 543 8.55 14.68 -7.15
CA GLY A 543 9.97 14.72 -6.78
C GLY A 543 10.23 14.27 -5.33
N LEU A 544 9.27 13.58 -4.71
CA LEU A 544 9.40 13.02 -3.38
C LEU A 544 9.94 11.59 -3.49
N ILE A 545 11.11 11.34 -2.89
CA ILE A 545 11.67 9.99 -2.90
C ILE A 545 11.06 9.15 -1.78
N LYS A 546 10.77 7.90 -2.14
CA LYS A 546 10.30 6.87 -1.24
C LYS A 546 11.45 5.97 -0.81
N LEU A 547 11.44 5.60 0.47
CA LEU A 547 12.13 4.43 1.00
C LEU A 547 11.10 3.39 1.42
N ASP A 548 11.20 2.19 0.83
CA ASP A 548 10.37 1.06 1.23
C ASP A 548 11.08 0.26 2.32
N ILE A 549 10.60 0.45 3.55
CA ILE A 549 11.05 -0.24 4.74
C ILE A 549 9.96 -1.24 5.14
N LEU A 550 10.11 -2.47 4.68
CA LEU A 550 9.16 -3.54 4.92
C LEU A 550 9.54 -4.32 6.18
N GLY A 551 8.59 -4.43 7.12
CA GLY A 551 8.76 -5.28 8.29
C GLY A 551 8.38 -6.72 7.97
N LEU A 552 9.36 -7.61 7.82
CA LEU A 552 9.16 -9.03 7.51
C LEU A 552 9.24 -9.86 8.80
N LYS A 553 8.23 -10.69 9.05
CA LYS A 553 8.16 -11.52 10.28
C LYS A 553 9.29 -12.53 10.34
N GLU A 554 9.71 -13.05 9.20
CA GLU A 554 10.75 -14.06 9.10
C GLU A 554 12.13 -13.50 9.45
N VAL A 555 12.38 -12.21 9.18
CA VAL A 555 13.58 -11.51 9.67
C VAL A 555 13.53 -11.37 11.19
N THR A 556 12.36 -11.09 11.77
CA THR A 556 12.16 -11.14 13.24
C THR A 556 12.40 -12.53 13.81
N ILE A 557 11.90 -13.59 13.18
CA ILE A 557 12.10 -14.98 13.63
C ILE A 557 13.59 -15.33 13.60
N ILE A 558 14.31 -14.97 12.53
CA ILE A 558 15.75 -15.18 12.42
C ILE A 558 16.47 -14.40 13.53
N GLY A 559 16.22 -13.09 13.66
CA GLY A 559 16.86 -12.23 14.67
C GLY A 559 16.64 -12.73 16.09
N GLU A 560 15.41 -13.12 16.43
CA GLU A 560 15.08 -13.69 17.73
C GLU A 560 15.76 -15.04 17.96
N THR A 561 15.80 -15.90 16.95
CA THR A 561 16.50 -17.19 17.05
C THR A 561 17.97 -16.97 17.35
N LEU A 562 18.65 -16.06 16.66
CA LEU A 562 20.06 -15.74 16.88
C LEU A 562 20.28 -15.16 18.29
N ARG A 563 19.38 -14.31 18.77
CA ARG A 563 19.40 -13.78 20.14
C ARG A 563 19.34 -14.91 21.18
N LEU A 564 18.40 -15.84 21.01
CA LEU A 564 18.27 -17.01 21.89
C LEU A 564 19.49 -17.94 21.80
N VAL A 565 20.05 -18.13 20.60
CA VAL A 565 21.27 -18.92 20.41
C VAL A 565 22.46 -18.31 21.14
N LYS A 566 22.63 -16.98 21.07
CA LYS A 566 23.66 -16.26 21.82
C LYS A 566 23.45 -16.38 23.33
N GLN A 567 22.21 -16.31 23.81
CA GLN A 567 21.90 -16.47 25.23
C GLN A 567 22.12 -17.88 25.78
N ASN A 568 21.67 -18.91 25.04
CA ASN A 568 21.68 -20.28 25.53
C ASN A 568 22.98 -21.03 25.23
N HIS A 569 23.67 -20.66 24.14
CA HIS A 569 24.85 -21.38 23.65
C HIS A 569 26.11 -20.50 23.57
N ASN A 570 26.02 -19.20 23.87
CA ASN A 570 27.11 -18.22 23.75
C ASN A 570 27.79 -18.22 22.36
N LYS A 571 26.99 -18.41 21.30
CA LYS A 571 27.45 -18.39 19.90
C LYS A 571 26.89 -17.18 19.17
N ASP A 572 27.78 -16.43 18.54
CA ASP A 572 27.42 -15.32 17.66
C ASP A 572 27.46 -15.81 16.21
N ILE A 573 26.31 -15.81 15.54
CA ILE A 573 26.15 -16.37 14.19
C ILE A 573 25.77 -15.25 13.25
N ASP A 574 26.58 -15.06 12.22
CA ASP A 574 26.31 -14.15 11.12
C ASP A 574 25.52 -14.89 10.01
N PRO A 575 24.24 -14.53 9.76
CA PRO A 575 23.41 -15.18 8.76
C PRO A 575 23.99 -15.11 7.35
N ALA A 576 24.71 -14.04 7.00
CA ALA A 576 25.32 -13.85 5.68
C ALA A 576 26.46 -14.83 5.40
N LYS A 577 27.07 -15.41 6.45
CA LYS A 577 28.20 -16.34 6.35
C LYS A 577 27.81 -17.81 6.44
N ILE A 578 26.51 -18.13 6.50
CA ILE A 578 26.03 -19.51 6.54
C ILE A 578 26.42 -20.25 5.25
N ASN A 579 26.97 -21.45 5.39
CA ASN A 579 27.34 -22.30 4.26
C ASN A 579 26.08 -22.81 3.52
N LEU A 580 25.93 -22.38 2.26
CA LEU A 580 24.80 -22.73 1.38
C LEU A 580 24.89 -24.13 0.75
N GLU A 581 26.01 -24.84 0.96
CA GLU A 581 26.24 -26.20 0.45
C GLU A 581 26.09 -27.28 1.53
N ASP A 582 25.52 -26.93 2.69
CA ASP A 582 25.33 -27.86 3.79
C ASP A 582 24.37 -28.98 3.41
N LYS A 583 24.95 -30.17 3.16
CA LYS A 583 24.21 -31.38 2.77
C LYS A 583 23.17 -31.79 3.82
N LYS A 584 23.36 -31.49 5.11
CA LYS A 584 22.37 -31.82 6.16
C LYS A 584 21.13 -30.94 6.00
N VAL A 585 21.31 -29.67 5.67
CA VAL A 585 20.21 -28.71 5.47
C VAL A 585 19.47 -28.99 4.16
N LEU A 586 20.19 -29.20 3.07
CA LEU A 586 19.59 -29.52 1.76
C LEU A 586 18.77 -30.84 1.81
N LYS A 587 19.22 -31.82 2.61
CA LYS A 587 18.46 -33.05 2.85
C LYS A 587 17.12 -32.82 3.54
N GLU A 588 17.01 -31.86 4.46
CA GLU A 588 15.72 -31.52 5.09
C GLU A 588 14.73 -30.99 4.04
N PHE A 589 15.20 -30.12 3.14
CA PHE A 589 14.40 -29.62 2.01
C PHE A 589 13.94 -30.74 1.08
N ALA A 590 14.84 -31.65 0.71
CA ALA A 590 14.52 -32.78 -0.14
C ALA A 590 13.58 -33.80 0.53
N ALA A 591 13.66 -33.95 1.87
CA ALA A 591 12.75 -34.77 2.66
C ALA A 591 11.39 -34.09 2.91
N GLY A 592 11.29 -32.79 2.65
CA GLY A 592 10.08 -31.99 2.86
C GLY A 592 9.83 -31.60 4.31
N ASN A 593 10.87 -31.54 5.13
CA ASN A 593 10.79 -31.16 6.55
C ASN A 593 10.76 -29.64 6.75
N ASN A 594 9.97 -28.94 5.93
CA ASN A 594 10.05 -27.49 5.75
C ASN A 594 9.01 -26.71 6.57
N VAL A 595 8.31 -27.37 7.51
CA VAL A 595 7.31 -26.71 8.36
C VAL A 595 7.97 -25.54 9.12
N GLY A 596 7.37 -24.35 9.06
CA GLY A 596 7.93 -23.13 9.64
C GLY A 596 9.02 -22.44 8.81
N VAL A 597 9.42 -22.98 7.66
CA VAL A 597 10.44 -22.38 6.79
C VAL A 597 9.81 -21.40 5.80
N PHE A 598 10.34 -20.17 5.76
CA PHE A 598 9.87 -19.11 4.88
C PHE A 598 9.79 -19.56 3.41
N GLN A 599 8.68 -19.24 2.72
CA GLN A 599 8.36 -19.64 1.32
C GLN A 599 8.26 -21.16 1.05
N PHE A 600 8.84 -22.02 1.88
CA PHE A 600 8.96 -23.47 1.64
C PHE A 600 8.03 -24.36 2.48
N ASN A 601 7.18 -23.77 3.32
CA ASN A 601 6.33 -24.49 4.28
C ASN A 601 4.96 -24.97 3.74
N SER A 602 4.51 -24.48 2.58
CA SER A 602 3.20 -24.87 2.03
C SER A 602 3.22 -26.29 1.48
N TRP A 603 2.10 -27.02 1.57
CA TRP A 603 2.03 -28.43 1.15
C TRP A 603 2.49 -28.67 -0.30
N GLY A 604 2.03 -27.83 -1.25
CA GLY A 604 2.45 -27.98 -2.64
C GLY A 604 3.92 -27.60 -2.88
N MET A 605 4.46 -26.64 -2.12
CA MET A 605 5.89 -26.30 -2.21
C MET A 605 6.76 -27.42 -1.61
N ILE A 606 6.33 -28.03 -0.52
CA ILE A 606 6.96 -29.20 0.09
C ILE A 606 7.01 -30.36 -0.92
N ASP A 607 5.90 -30.65 -1.58
CA ASP A 607 5.83 -31.68 -2.63
C ASP A 607 6.74 -31.34 -3.82
N LEU A 608 6.77 -30.07 -4.25
CA LEU A 608 7.68 -29.63 -5.31
C LEU A 608 9.15 -29.82 -4.92
N CYS A 609 9.55 -29.47 -3.70
CA CYS A 609 10.91 -29.68 -3.21
C CYS A 609 11.31 -31.17 -3.24
N LYS A 610 10.38 -32.07 -2.86
CA LYS A 610 10.59 -33.52 -2.95
C LYS A 610 10.74 -33.99 -4.40
N LYS A 611 9.86 -33.55 -5.29
CA LYS A 611 9.89 -33.90 -6.73
C LYS A 611 11.16 -33.42 -7.42
N LEU A 612 11.60 -32.20 -7.09
CA LEU A 612 12.84 -31.63 -7.58
C LEU A 612 14.07 -32.28 -6.96
N ARG A 613 13.97 -32.95 -5.81
CA ARG A 613 15.10 -33.47 -5.04
C ARG A 613 16.15 -32.38 -4.83
N ILE A 614 15.82 -31.42 -3.97
CA ILE A 614 16.72 -30.30 -3.67
C ILE A 614 18.12 -30.81 -3.28
N ASP A 615 19.13 -30.38 -4.03
CA ASP A 615 20.51 -30.84 -3.94
C ASP A 615 21.52 -29.68 -3.93
N SER A 616 21.04 -28.45 -4.10
CA SER A 616 21.84 -27.22 -4.12
C SER A 616 20.97 -26.02 -3.77
N PHE A 617 21.60 -24.92 -3.38
CA PHE A 617 20.91 -23.64 -3.15
C PHE A 617 20.23 -23.10 -4.42
N ASN A 618 20.88 -23.23 -5.59
CA ASN A 618 20.29 -22.79 -6.86
C ASN A 618 18.95 -23.51 -7.13
N MET A 619 18.84 -24.79 -6.77
CA MET A 619 17.60 -25.53 -6.89
C MET A 619 16.48 -24.98 -5.99
N LEU A 620 16.80 -24.46 -4.80
CA LEU A 620 15.83 -23.77 -3.95
C LEU A 620 15.34 -22.48 -4.60
N SER A 621 16.25 -21.69 -5.18
CA SER A 621 15.88 -20.50 -5.94
C SER A 621 15.00 -20.85 -7.14
N HIS A 622 15.25 -21.95 -7.85
CA HIS A 622 14.38 -22.42 -8.93
C HIS A 622 13.01 -22.84 -8.41
N ALA A 623 12.94 -23.60 -7.32
CA ALA A 623 11.67 -24.00 -6.71
C ALA A 623 10.81 -22.79 -6.33
N ASN A 624 11.41 -21.76 -5.73
CA ASN A 624 10.75 -20.51 -5.37
C ASN A 624 10.19 -19.78 -6.62
N ALA A 625 10.97 -19.69 -7.69
CA ALA A 625 10.51 -19.12 -8.96
C ALA A 625 9.39 -19.92 -9.62
N LEU A 626 9.45 -21.26 -9.54
CA LEU A 626 8.55 -22.19 -10.23
C LEU A 626 7.24 -22.43 -9.49
N TYR A 627 7.15 -22.24 -8.18
CA TYR A 627 5.92 -22.52 -7.43
C TYR A 627 4.93 -21.35 -7.50
N ARG A 628 4.28 -21.20 -8.65
CA ARG A 628 3.32 -20.12 -8.93
C ARG A 628 2.10 -20.65 -9.69
N PRO A 629 0.92 -20.03 -9.57
CA PRO A 629 -0.26 -20.45 -10.31
C PRO A 629 -0.07 -20.46 -11.84
N GLY A 630 0.73 -19.53 -12.39
CA GLY A 630 1.01 -19.46 -13.82
C GLY A 630 1.85 -20.65 -14.34
N THR A 631 2.98 -20.92 -13.69
CA THR A 631 3.89 -22.03 -14.03
C THR A 631 3.30 -23.41 -13.77
N LEU A 632 2.47 -23.57 -12.73
CA LEU A 632 1.79 -24.83 -12.43
C LEU A 632 0.75 -25.17 -13.49
N ARG A 633 -0.01 -24.17 -13.98
CA ARG A 633 -1.03 -24.37 -15.03
C ARG A 633 -0.43 -24.60 -16.42
N SER A 634 0.74 -24.06 -16.71
CA SER A 634 1.39 -24.19 -18.03
C SER A 634 2.15 -25.51 -18.24
N GLY A 635 2.23 -26.37 -17.23
CA GLY A 635 2.99 -27.63 -17.28
C GLY A 635 4.52 -27.42 -17.29
N VAL A 636 5.00 -26.20 -17.08
CA VAL A 636 6.44 -25.87 -17.05
C VAL A 636 7.15 -26.58 -15.90
N VAL A 637 6.48 -26.70 -14.74
CA VAL A 637 7.03 -27.40 -13.57
C VAL A 637 7.30 -28.87 -13.85
N ASP A 638 6.36 -29.57 -14.50
CA ASP A 638 6.51 -30.98 -14.85
C ASP A 638 7.66 -31.18 -15.86
N LYS A 639 7.72 -30.33 -16.89
CA LYS A 639 8.85 -30.31 -17.84
C LYS A 639 10.19 -30.09 -17.14
N PHE A 640 10.25 -29.17 -16.16
CA PHE A 640 11.47 -28.89 -15.41
C PHE A 640 11.91 -30.10 -14.58
N VAL A 641 10.98 -30.75 -13.88
CA VAL A 641 11.25 -31.98 -13.09
C VAL A 641 11.74 -33.10 -14.01
N GLU A 642 11.12 -33.29 -15.17
CA GLU A 642 11.51 -34.31 -16.14
C GLU A 642 12.90 -34.05 -16.72
N ARG A 643 13.18 -32.82 -17.17
CA ARG A 643 14.48 -32.45 -17.73
C ARG A 643 15.59 -32.51 -16.69
N LYS A 644 15.33 -32.15 -15.43
CA LYS A 644 16.27 -32.36 -14.32
C LYS A 644 16.63 -33.84 -14.17
N LYS A 645 15.64 -34.74 -14.21
CA LYS A 645 15.87 -36.19 -14.08
C LYS A 645 16.66 -36.75 -15.26
N LYS A 646 16.31 -36.34 -16.49
CA LYS A 646 16.94 -36.85 -17.72
C LYS A 646 18.28 -36.20 -18.05
N LYS A 647 18.54 -34.99 -17.55
CA LYS A 647 19.68 -34.12 -17.92
C LYS A 647 19.88 -33.98 -19.44
N LYS A 648 18.77 -33.96 -20.19
CA LYS A 648 18.74 -33.85 -21.66
C LYS A 648 17.54 -33.03 -22.10
N TRP A 649 17.74 -32.13 -23.06
CA TRP A 649 16.71 -31.32 -23.70
C TRP A 649 17.19 -30.85 -25.09
N ASP A 650 16.28 -30.38 -25.92
CA ASP A 650 16.61 -29.90 -27.26
C ASP A 650 17.37 -28.57 -27.20
N VAL A 651 18.52 -28.51 -27.86
CA VAL A 651 19.37 -27.33 -27.93
C VAL A 651 19.07 -26.57 -29.21
N ILE A 652 18.47 -25.39 -29.07
CA ILE A 652 18.22 -24.48 -30.21
C ILE A 652 19.55 -23.94 -30.75
N ASN A 653 20.38 -23.39 -29.86
CA ASN A 653 21.71 -22.86 -30.16
C ASN A 653 22.56 -22.92 -28.87
N LYS A 654 23.88 -23.08 -29.01
CA LYS A 654 24.86 -23.14 -27.91
C LYS A 654 24.78 -21.95 -26.94
N GLU A 655 24.48 -20.75 -27.44
CA GLU A 655 24.42 -19.54 -26.63
C GLU A 655 23.13 -19.46 -25.80
N ILE A 656 22.00 -19.90 -26.36
CA ILE A 656 20.74 -20.07 -25.62
C ILE A 656 20.88 -21.18 -24.57
N GLU A 657 21.55 -22.27 -24.94
CA GLU A 657 21.88 -23.35 -24.00
C GLU A 657 22.73 -22.82 -22.84
N ARG A 658 23.75 -22.00 -23.10
CA ARG A 658 24.54 -21.36 -22.04
C ARG A 658 23.65 -20.61 -21.05
N ILE A 659 22.74 -19.76 -21.56
CA ILE A 659 21.83 -18.92 -20.75
C ILE A 659 20.79 -19.75 -19.97
N THR A 660 20.37 -20.90 -20.51
CA THR A 660 19.27 -21.72 -19.95
C THR A 660 19.73 -23.03 -19.30
N SER A 661 21.02 -23.33 -19.32
CA SER A 661 21.60 -24.60 -18.85
C SER A 661 21.29 -24.88 -17.38
N TYR A 662 21.44 -23.88 -16.51
CA TYR A 662 21.16 -23.99 -15.08
C TYR A 662 19.67 -24.15 -14.76
N THR A 663 18.79 -23.89 -15.73
CA THR A 663 17.34 -24.13 -15.66
C THR A 663 16.90 -25.23 -16.63
N PHE A 664 17.81 -26.14 -17.02
CA PHE A 664 17.54 -27.30 -17.88
C PHE A 664 16.85 -26.92 -19.21
N GLY A 665 17.31 -25.85 -19.86
CA GLY A 665 16.80 -25.40 -21.15
C GLY A 665 15.43 -24.72 -21.08
N ILE A 666 14.95 -24.35 -19.88
CA ILE A 666 13.66 -23.69 -19.67
C ILE A 666 13.91 -22.23 -19.29
N ILE A 667 13.20 -21.30 -19.92
CA ILE A 667 13.23 -19.88 -19.55
C ILE A 667 12.35 -19.70 -18.30
N VAL A 668 12.98 -19.45 -17.15
CA VAL A 668 12.32 -19.27 -15.85
C VAL A 668 12.46 -17.83 -15.36
N TYR A 669 13.56 -17.17 -15.72
CA TYR A 669 13.91 -15.85 -15.21
C TYR A 669 13.80 -14.73 -16.24
N GLN A 670 13.46 -13.54 -15.76
CA GLN A 670 13.39 -12.31 -16.54
C GLN A 670 14.75 -11.93 -17.11
N GLU A 671 15.81 -12.19 -16.36
CA GLU A 671 17.20 -11.96 -16.72
C GLU A 671 17.60 -12.82 -17.94
N GLN A 672 17.10 -14.06 -18.04
CA GLN A 672 17.34 -14.92 -19.21
C GLN A 672 16.71 -14.33 -20.48
N VAL A 673 15.50 -13.77 -20.37
CA VAL A 673 14.86 -13.07 -21.51
C VAL A 673 15.70 -11.88 -21.95
N MET A 674 16.22 -11.13 -20.98
CA MET A 674 17.05 -9.96 -21.28
C MET A 674 18.38 -10.36 -21.94
N GLU A 675 19.06 -11.37 -21.42
CA GLU A 675 20.29 -11.91 -21.99
C GLU A 675 20.08 -12.49 -23.39
N ILE A 676 18.95 -13.16 -23.64
CA ILE A 676 18.61 -13.67 -24.97
C ILE A 676 18.39 -12.50 -25.94
N ALA A 677 17.61 -11.49 -25.55
CA ALA A 677 17.38 -10.32 -26.40
C ALA A 677 18.68 -9.57 -26.72
N ASN A 678 19.58 -9.43 -25.76
CA ASN A 678 20.85 -8.75 -25.96
C ASN A 678 21.85 -9.60 -26.76
N SER A 679 22.14 -10.81 -26.29
CA SER A 679 23.23 -11.63 -26.84
C SER A 679 22.83 -12.29 -28.16
N ILE A 680 21.57 -12.71 -28.33
CA ILE A 680 21.12 -13.40 -29.55
C ILE A 680 20.61 -12.41 -30.59
N ALA A 681 19.78 -11.45 -30.21
CA ALA A 681 19.16 -10.50 -31.13
C ALA A 681 19.96 -9.18 -31.28
N GLY A 682 21.07 -9.00 -30.56
CA GLY A 682 21.89 -7.78 -30.63
C GLY A 682 21.18 -6.53 -30.10
N LEU A 683 20.08 -6.69 -29.37
CA LEU A 683 19.30 -5.56 -28.85
C LEU A 683 20.00 -4.94 -27.64
N SER A 684 19.86 -3.63 -27.47
CA SER A 684 20.38 -2.94 -26.28
C SER A 684 19.75 -3.51 -24.98
N TRP A 685 20.45 -3.40 -23.83
CA TRP A 685 19.88 -3.75 -22.53
C TRP A 685 18.58 -2.99 -22.21
N LYS A 686 18.46 -1.76 -22.75
CA LYS A 686 17.25 -0.96 -22.78
C LYS A 686 16.10 -1.69 -23.48
N ASP A 687 16.30 -2.12 -24.72
CA ASP A 687 15.25 -2.79 -25.49
C ASP A 687 14.90 -4.14 -24.85
N ALA A 688 15.88 -4.83 -24.28
CA ALA A 688 15.69 -6.06 -23.52
C ALA A 688 14.78 -5.87 -22.29
N ASP A 689 14.99 -4.82 -21.48
CA ASP A 689 14.09 -4.51 -20.35
C ASP A 689 12.68 -4.12 -20.81
N LYS A 690 12.56 -3.37 -21.92
CA LYS A 690 11.25 -3.03 -22.51
C LYS A 690 10.49 -4.27 -22.97
N ILE A 691 11.15 -5.19 -23.67
CA ILE A 691 10.58 -6.48 -24.09
C ILE A 691 10.05 -7.23 -22.88
N ARG A 692 10.87 -7.38 -21.83
CA ARG A 692 10.46 -8.02 -20.57
C ARG A 692 9.20 -7.38 -19.96
N LYS A 693 9.12 -6.04 -19.92
CA LYS A 693 7.97 -5.31 -19.36
C LYS A 693 6.69 -5.51 -20.17
N ILE A 694 6.78 -5.43 -21.50
CA ILE A 694 5.64 -5.58 -22.40
C ILE A 694 5.09 -7.00 -22.30
N ILE A 695 5.97 -8.00 -22.40
CA ILE A 695 5.64 -9.41 -22.25
C ILE A 695 4.99 -9.70 -20.89
N GLY A 696 5.49 -9.09 -19.80
CA GLY A 696 4.92 -9.26 -18.47
C GLY A 696 3.59 -8.55 -18.20
N LYS A 697 3.26 -7.46 -18.92
CA LYS A 697 2.03 -6.67 -18.67
C LYS A 697 0.85 -7.05 -19.57
N SER A 698 1.05 -7.85 -20.63
CA SER A 698 0.01 -8.21 -21.63
C SER A 698 -0.73 -7.03 -22.30
N LYS A 699 -0.40 -5.78 -21.96
CA LYS A 699 -1.00 -4.55 -22.50
C LYS A 699 -0.11 -4.04 -23.64
N GLY A 700 -0.72 -3.85 -24.83
CA GLY A 700 -0.07 -3.25 -26.00
C GLY A 700 0.22 -4.22 -27.14
N LYS A 701 -0.82 -4.74 -27.83
CA LYS A 701 -0.66 -5.57 -29.04
C LYS A 701 0.17 -4.87 -30.14
N SER A 702 0.07 -3.55 -30.24
CA SER A 702 0.81 -2.74 -31.22
C SER A 702 2.31 -2.61 -30.89
N GLU A 703 2.67 -2.34 -29.62
CA GLU A 703 4.08 -2.27 -29.20
C GLU A 703 4.76 -3.64 -29.22
N LEU A 704 4.06 -4.70 -28.80
CA LEU A 704 4.57 -6.07 -28.84
C LEU A 704 4.95 -6.47 -30.27
N LYS A 705 4.13 -6.10 -31.26
CA LYS A 705 4.41 -6.37 -32.68
C LYS A 705 5.71 -5.68 -33.15
N LYS A 706 5.92 -4.41 -32.78
CA LYS A 706 7.13 -3.67 -33.13
C LYS A 706 8.40 -4.32 -32.58
N TYR A 707 8.36 -4.77 -31.33
CA TYR A 707 9.51 -5.43 -30.71
C TYR A 707 9.74 -6.85 -31.23
N LYS A 708 8.68 -7.56 -31.59
CA LYS A 708 8.75 -8.87 -32.25
C LYS A 708 9.52 -8.80 -33.56
N GLU A 709 9.18 -7.85 -34.42
CA GLU A 709 9.85 -7.65 -35.71
C GLU A 709 11.34 -7.34 -35.51
N ARG A 710 11.66 -6.39 -34.62
CA ARG A 710 13.05 -6.04 -34.29
C ARG A 710 13.86 -7.22 -33.75
N PHE A 711 13.25 -8.03 -32.87
CA PHE A 711 13.90 -9.21 -32.30
C PHE A 711 14.22 -10.25 -33.37
N ILE A 712 13.25 -10.59 -34.23
CA ILE A 712 13.44 -11.57 -35.29
C ILE A 712 14.51 -11.11 -36.28
N THR A 713 14.46 -9.85 -36.72
CA THR A 713 15.49 -9.26 -37.59
C THR A 713 16.87 -9.35 -36.95
N GLY A 714 16.99 -8.95 -35.69
CA GLY A 714 18.26 -9.00 -34.95
C GLY A 714 18.82 -10.42 -34.82
N CYS A 715 17.98 -11.43 -34.60
CA CYS A 715 18.40 -12.84 -34.55
C CYS A 715 18.94 -13.35 -35.89
N ILE A 716 18.35 -12.90 -37.01
CA ILE A 716 18.77 -13.27 -38.36
C ILE A 716 20.07 -12.56 -38.73
N GLU A 717 20.16 -11.26 -38.46
CA GLU A 717 21.34 -10.43 -38.75
C GLU A 717 22.57 -10.86 -37.94
N SER A 718 22.38 -11.27 -36.69
CA SER A 718 23.46 -11.83 -35.86
C SER A 718 23.94 -13.20 -36.35
N LYS A 719 23.23 -13.82 -37.32
CA LYS A 719 23.45 -15.18 -37.85
C LYS A 719 23.43 -16.27 -36.78
N LYS A 720 22.85 -15.98 -35.62
CA LYS A 720 22.77 -16.94 -34.50
C LYS A 720 21.56 -17.87 -34.63
N LEU A 721 20.50 -17.43 -35.31
CA LEU A 721 19.28 -18.22 -35.56
C LEU A 721 18.75 -17.99 -36.97
N ASN A 722 18.09 -19.00 -37.54
CA ASN A 722 17.27 -18.82 -38.73
C ASN A 722 15.87 -18.25 -38.39
N ASN A 723 15.13 -17.80 -39.40
CA ASN A 723 13.81 -17.18 -39.21
C ASN A 723 12.82 -18.09 -38.44
N LYS A 724 12.84 -19.40 -38.71
CA LYS A 724 11.95 -20.36 -38.05
C LYS A 724 12.28 -20.48 -36.56
N GLU A 725 13.56 -20.60 -36.23
CA GLU A 725 14.04 -20.66 -34.85
C GLU A 725 13.78 -19.36 -34.08
N ALA A 726 13.96 -18.19 -34.72
CA ALA A 726 13.69 -16.89 -34.11
C ALA A 726 12.20 -16.71 -33.77
N ILE A 727 11.31 -17.14 -34.66
CA ILE A 727 9.85 -17.11 -34.43
C ILE A 727 9.46 -18.04 -33.27
N GLU A 728 10.02 -19.25 -33.23
CA GLU A 728 9.74 -20.22 -32.16
C GLU A 728 10.26 -19.71 -30.81
N LEU A 729 11.47 -19.14 -30.78
CA LEU A 729 12.02 -18.54 -29.58
C LEU A 729 11.16 -17.38 -29.09
N TRP A 730 10.71 -16.49 -29.98
CA TRP A 730 9.83 -15.39 -29.60
C TRP A 730 8.51 -15.90 -29.00
N LYS A 731 7.94 -16.97 -29.56
CA LYS A 731 6.73 -17.59 -29.01
C LYS A 731 6.96 -18.10 -27.58
N GLN A 732 8.11 -18.71 -27.30
CA GLN A 732 8.47 -19.11 -25.93
C GLN A 732 8.60 -17.90 -24.99
N LEU A 733 9.14 -16.77 -25.48
CA LEU A 733 9.20 -15.52 -24.71
C LEU A 733 7.81 -14.94 -24.43
N GLU A 734 6.88 -14.99 -25.39
CA GLU A 734 5.49 -14.57 -25.21
C GLU A 734 4.77 -15.45 -24.17
N GLU A 735 4.91 -16.77 -24.25
CA GLU A 735 4.34 -17.72 -23.28
C GLU A 735 4.92 -17.48 -21.86
N PHE A 736 6.21 -17.18 -21.77
CA PHE A 736 6.89 -16.81 -20.51
C PHE A 736 6.28 -15.60 -19.81
N GLY A 737 5.73 -14.63 -20.55
CA GLY A 737 5.19 -13.40 -19.96
C GLY A 737 4.13 -13.61 -18.90
N SER A 738 3.44 -14.75 -18.97
CA SER A 738 2.43 -15.13 -17.98
C SER A 738 2.99 -15.61 -16.64
N TYR A 739 4.27 -15.98 -16.56
CA TYR A 739 4.84 -16.64 -15.37
C TYR A 739 6.26 -16.22 -14.98
N GLY A 740 6.93 -15.38 -15.77
CA GLY A 740 8.33 -15.03 -15.59
C GLY A 740 8.69 -14.37 -14.27
N PHE A 741 9.85 -14.75 -13.69
CA PHE A 741 10.25 -14.31 -12.35
C PHE A 741 11.59 -13.56 -12.30
N ASN A 742 11.78 -12.69 -11.31
CA ASN A 742 13.04 -11.97 -11.08
C ASN A 742 14.02 -12.86 -10.30
N LYS A 743 15.18 -13.16 -10.89
CA LYS A 743 16.19 -14.06 -10.32
C LYS A 743 16.80 -13.50 -9.04
N ALA A 744 17.16 -12.21 -9.01
CA ALA A 744 17.75 -11.58 -7.83
C ALA A 744 16.80 -11.64 -6.61
N HIS A 745 15.51 -11.37 -6.83
CA HIS A 745 14.50 -11.48 -5.78
C HIS A 745 14.33 -12.95 -5.33
N SER A 746 14.33 -13.90 -6.27
CA SER A 746 14.24 -15.33 -5.98
C SER A 746 15.40 -15.83 -5.11
N VAL A 747 16.63 -15.41 -5.43
CA VAL A 747 17.84 -15.73 -4.67
C VAL A 747 17.75 -15.16 -3.26
N ALA A 748 17.39 -13.89 -3.13
CA ALA A 748 17.29 -13.21 -1.84
C ALA A 748 16.30 -13.90 -0.88
N TYR A 749 15.10 -14.21 -1.37
CA TYR A 749 14.07 -14.84 -0.53
C TYR A 749 14.41 -16.30 -0.22
N SER A 750 15.12 -16.97 -1.12
CA SER A 750 15.63 -18.33 -0.87
C SER A 750 16.75 -18.34 0.17
N MET A 751 17.55 -17.27 0.30
CA MET A 751 18.51 -17.13 1.42
C MET A 751 17.82 -17.05 2.77
N ILE A 752 16.72 -16.29 2.88
CA ILE A 752 15.90 -16.25 4.11
C ILE A 752 15.38 -17.66 4.44
N GLY A 753 14.77 -18.34 3.46
CA GLY A 753 14.28 -19.71 3.64
C GLY A 753 15.39 -20.69 4.04
N TYR A 754 16.55 -20.62 3.39
CA TYR A 754 17.70 -21.46 3.73
C TYR A 754 18.21 -21.18 5.15
N CYS A 755 18.32 -19.91 5.53
CA CYS A 755 18.71 -19.50 6.89
C CYS A 755 17.74 -20.07 7.94
N CYS A 756 16.42 -19.96 7.71
CA CYS A 756 15.41 -20.57 8.58
C CYS A 756 15.62 -22.09 8.71
N GLN A 757 15.82 -22.82 7.61
CA GLN A 757 16.02 -24.27 7.66
C GLN A 757 17.36 -24.66 8.32
N TRP A 758 18.41 -23.86 8.13
CA TRP A 758 19.70 -24.04 8.78
C TRP A 758 19.56 -23.86 10.30
N LEU A 759 18.93 -22.77 10.75
CA LEU A 759 18.65 -22.53 12.17
C LEU A 759 17.77 -23.63 12.76
N LYS A 760 16.71 -24.04 12.06
CA LYS A 760 15.87 -25.17 12.47
C LYS A 760 16.65 -26.48 12.60
N LYS A 761 17.65 -26.71 11.73
CA LYS A 761 18.44 -27.95 11.74
C LYS A 761 19.42 -28.00 12.92
N TYR A 762 20.05 -26.87 13.26
CA TYR A 762 21.13 -26.81 14.24
C TYR A 762 20.71 -26.27 15.62
N TYR A 763 19.65 -25.47 15.67
CA TYR A 763 19.07 -24.84 16.85
C TYR A 763 17.53 -24.95 16.82
N PRO A 764 16.97 -26.18 16.78
CA PRO A 764 15.54 -26.41 16.59
C PRO A 764 14.70 -25.79 17.70
N THR A 765 15.15 -25.85 18.95
CA THR A 765 14.42 -25.29 20.11
C THR A 765 14.26 -23.78 19.99
N GLU A 766 15.35 -23.06 19.75
CA GLU A 766 15.34 -21.61 19.61
C GLU A 766 14.54 -21.17 18.39
N PHE A 767 14.67 -21.87 17.26
CA PHE A 767 13.93 -21.55 16.03
C PHE A 767 12.42 -21.75 16.21
N ILE A 768 12.00 -22.88 16.78
CA ILE A 768 10.58 -23.17 17.01
C ILE A 768 9.99 -22.19 18.03
N CYS A 769 10.75 -21.83 19.07
CA CYS A 769 10.35 -20.79 20.02
C CYS A 769 10.06 -19.45 19.33
N ALA A 770 10.99 -18.96 18.51
CA ALA A 770 10.83 -17.73 17.76
C ALA A 770 9.64 -17.80 16.76
N ALA A 771 9.49 -18.92 16.06
CA ALA A 771 8.40 -19.15 15.11
C ALA A 771 7.01 -19.17 15.78
N LEU A 772 6.89 -19.73 17.00
CA LEU A 772 5.64 -19.73 17.77
C LEU A 772 5.28 -18.33 18.29
N THR A 773 6.27 -17.53 18.67
CA THR A 773 6.07 -16.16 19.17
C THR A 773 5.72 -15.18 18.05
N TYR A 774 6.50 -15.15 16.98
CA TYR A 774 6.43 -14.09 15.95
C TYR A 774 5.80 -14.55 14.62
N GLY A 775 5.57 -15.85 14.45
CA GLY A 775 4.95 -16.41 13.25
C GLY A 775 3.46 -16.11 13.11
N SER A 776 2.85 -16.68 12.06
CA SER A 776 1.42 -16.49 11.78
C SER A 776 0.56 -17.32 12.73
N LYS A 777 -0.48 -16.69 13.30
CA LYS A 777 -1.34 -17.31 14.33
C LYS A 777 -2.06 -18.57 13.84
N ASP A 778 -2.51 -18.56 12.60
CA ASP A 778 -3.16 -19.68 11.90
C ASP A 778 -2.22 -20.89 11.68
N LYS A 779 -0.90 -20.68 11.75
CA LYS A 779 0.11 -21.71 11.56
C LYS A 779 0.65 -22.31 12.85
N LYS A 780 0.30 -21.78 14.02
CA LYS A 780 0.83 -22.24 15.32
C LYS A 780 0.65 -23.74 15.54
N ALA A 781 -0.52 -24.29 15.23
CA ALA A 781 -0.78 -25.72 15.39
C ALA A 781 0.18 -26.59 14.56
N GLU A 782 0.49 -26.18 13.32
CA GLU A 782 1.46 -26.86 12.46
C GLU A 782 2.89 -26.78 13.06
N ILE A 783 3.27 -25.62 13.61
CA ILE A 783 4.58 -25.44 14.27
C ILE A 783 4.70 -26.27 15.56
N ILE A 784 3.63 -26.38 16.36
CA ILE A 784 3.62 -27.23 17.57
C ILE A 784 3.76 -28.71 17.20
N LYS A 785 3.05 -29.18 16.17
CA LYS A 785 3.24 -30.54 15.63
C LYS A 785 4.67 -30.79 15.20
N GLU A 786 5.28 -29.79 14.58
CA GLU A 786 6.68 -29.86 14.18
C GLU A 786 7.63 -29.93 15.38
N ALA A 787 7.34 -29.22 16.48
CA ALA A 787 8.09 -29.33 17.73
C ALA A 787 8.10 -30.79 18.25
N TYR A 788 6.92 -31.44 18.28
CA TYR A 788 6.82 -32.84 18.67
C TYR A 788 7.55 -33.78 17.71
N ARG A 789 7.44 -33.55 16.39
CA ARG A 789 8.18 -34.33 15.38
C ARG A 789 9.70 -34.25 15.57
N LEU A 790 10.19 -33.08 15.99
CA LEU A 790 11.59 -32.83 16.29
C LEU A 790 12.01 -33.35 17.68
N GLY A 791 11.09 -33.90 18.47
CA GLY A 791 11.35 -34.40 19.82
C GLY A 791 11.56 -33.31 20.86
N LEU A 792 11.02 -32.10 20.63
CA LEU A 792 11.19 -30.97 21.53
C LEU A 792 10.18 -31.03 22.69
N PRO A 793 10.64 -30.88 23.95
CA PRO A 793 9.74 -30.86 25.11
C PRO A 793 8.95 -29.54 25.17
N VAL A 794 7.65 -29.63 24.94
CA VAL A 794 6.69 -28.52 25.03
C VAL A 794 6.01 -28.57 26.39
N ILE A 795 6.24 -27.53 27.20
CA ILE A 795 5.73 -27.40 28.57
C ILE A 795 4.56 -26.41 28.56
N LEU A 796 3.46 -26.80 29.20
CA LEU A 796 2.31 -25.91 29.40
C LEU A 796 2.68 -24.70 30.28
N PRO A 797 1.87 -23.63 30.28
CA PRO A 797 2.18 -22.44 31.08
C PRO A 797 2.37 -22.78 32.57
N LYS A 798 3.52 -22.39 33.13
CA LYS A 798 3.91 -22.59 34.54
C LYS A 798 4.23 -21.25 35.20
N ALA A 799 3.63 -20.97 36.36
CA ALA A 799 3.86 -19.73 37.13
C ALA A 799 5.35 -19.57 37.47
N GLY A 800 5.86 -18.33 37.47
CA GLY A 800 7.29 -18.01 37.68
C GLY A 800 8.27 -18.54 36.62
N LYS A 801 7.83 -19.44 35.72
CA LYS A 801 8.67 -20.02 34.66
C LYS A 801 8.31 -19.49 33.28
N SER A 802 7.03 -19.49 32.92
CA SER A 802 6.52 -19.06 31.60
C SER A 802 6.29 -17.56 31.54
N ASP A 803 6.45 -16.99 30.35
CA ASP A 803 6.19 -15.55 30.11
C ASP A 803 4.69 -15.27 29.96
N ALA A 804 4.32 -14.00 30.06
CA ALA A 804 2.94 -13.56 29.85
C ALA A 804 2.50 -13.77 28.40
N SER A 805 3.35 -13.43 27.42
CA SER A 805 2.94 -13.30 26.01
C SER A 805 3.78 -14.07 25.00
N ASN A 806 5.06 -14.33 25.29
CA ASN A 806 6.00 -14.91 24.36
C ASN A 806 6.37 -16.35 24.75
N TRP A 807 6.60 -17.21 23.75
CA TRP A 807 7.26 -18.48 24.02
C TRP A 807 8.69 -18.22 24.44
N ILE A 808 9.20 -19.02 25.39
CA ILE A 808 10.57 -18.90 25.88
C ILE A 808 11.26 -20.26 25.92
N VAL A 809 12.59 -20.23 25.80
CA VAL A 809 13.45 -21.40 25.99
C VAL A 809 14.10 -21.33 27.36
N LYS A 810 13.97 -22.38 28.17
CA LYS A 810 14.71 -22.54 29.43
C LYS A 810 15.18 -23.98 29.57
N SER A 811 16.49 -24.19 29.72
CA SER A 811 17.11 -25.51 29.86
C SER A 811 16.70 -26.50 28.75
N GLY A 812 16.61 -26.02 27.51
CA GLY A 812 16.19 -26.83 26.35
C GLY A 812 14.68 -27.06 26.20
N ASN A 813 13.86 -26.60 27.16
CA ASN A 813 12.40 -26.75 27.13
C ASN A 813 11.69 -25.53 26.55
N LEU A 814 10.62 -25.77 25.81
CA LEU A 814 9.74 -24.76 25.23
C LEU A 814 8.57 -24.48 26.18
N TYR A 815 8.55 -23.31 26.81
CA TYR A 815 7.46 -22.93 27.71
C TYR A 815 6.40 -22.12 26.98
N CYS A 816 5.15 -22.59 27.04
CA CYS A 816 3.99 -21.92 26.49
C CYS A 816 3.59 -20.70 27.33
N PRO A 817 3.32 -19.52 26.73
CA PRO A 817 2.90 -18.34 27.49
C PRO A 817 1.44 -18.39 27.93
N PHE A 818 1.12 -17.67 29.00
CA PHE A 818 -0.23 -17.62 29.57
C PHE A 818 -1.30 -17.09 28.61
N MET A 819 -0.94 -16.18 27.72
CA MET A 819 -1.87 -15.62 26.72
C MET A 819 -2.34 -16.63 25.65
N GLU A 820 -1.74 -17.81 25.56
CA GLU A 820 -2.22 -18.87 24.65
C GLU A 820 -3.44 -19.61 25.22
N VAL A 821 -3.72 -19.45 26.52
CA VAL A 821 -4.87 -20.01 27.21
C VAL A 821 -6.11 -19.16 26.93
N LYS A 822 -7.19 -19.80 26.48
CA LYS A 822 -8.47 -19.15 26.16
C LYS A 822 -8.98 -18.36 27.37
N GLY A 823 -9.25 -17.08 27.15
CA GLY A 823 -9.83 -16.19 28.17
C GLY A 823 -8.83 -15.43 29.04
N ILE A 824 -7.52 -15.67 28.90
CA ILE A 824 -6.49 -14.91 29.60
C ILE A 824 -6.03 -13.72 28.74
N GLY A 825 -6.26 -12.50 29.26
CA GLY A 825 -5.76 -11.26 28.66
C GLY A 825 -4.42 -10.82 29.25
N SER A 826 -3.73 -9.88 28.58
CA SER A 826 -2.38 -9.41 28.94
C SER A 826 -2.20 -9.03 30.41
N LYS A 827 -3.13 -8.23 30.97
CA LYS A 827 -3.07 -7.80 32.38
C LYS A 827 -3.04 -9.00 33.35
N LYS A 828 -3.88 -10.01 33.10
CA LYS A 828 -3.97 -11.20 33.97
C LYS A 828 -2.77 -12.12 33.76
N ALA A 829 -2.29 -12.26 32.53
CA ALA A 829 -1.07 -13.02 32.23
C ALA A 829 0.16 -12.46 32.98
N ILE A 830 0.33 -11.14 33.00
CA ILE A 830 1.42 -10.48 33.76
C ILE A 830 1.27 -10.72 35.26
N GLU A 831 0.05 -10.65 35.79
CA GLU A 831 -0.22 -10.95 37.21
C GLU A 831 0.20 -12.39 37.58
N ILE A 832 -0.14 -13.38 36.74
CA ILE A 832 0.16 -14.80 36.99
C ILE A 832 1.65 -15.08 36.83
N MET A 833 2.29 -14.51 35.81
CA MET A 833 3.72 -14.65 35.55
C MET A 833 4.58 -14.28 36.77
N ASN A 834 4.16 -13.25 37.51
CA ASN A 834 4.87 -12.75 38.69
C ASN A 834 4.55 -13.53 39.99
N LYS A 835 3.70 -14.56 39.95
CA LYS A 835 3.44 -15.42 41.13
C LYS A 835 4.54 -16.48 41.26
N PRO A 836 5.05 -16.75 42.47
CA PRO A 836 5.97 -17.86 42.70
C PRO A 836 5.25 -19.20 42.50
N LEU A 837 5.99 -20.24 42.09
CA LEU A 837 5.53 -21.62 42.18
C LEU A 837 5.25 -21.94 43.65
N GLN A 838 4.14 -22.64 43.95
CA GLN A 838 3.86 -23.04 45.33
C GLN A 838 4.93 -24.05 45.78
N GLU A 839 5.78 -23.66 46.74
CA GLU A 839 6.66 -24.58 47.46
C GLU A 839 6.02 -25.01 48.79
N GLU A 840 6.13 -26.32 49.04
CA GLU A 840 5.97 -27.04 50.32
C GLU A 840 4.65 -26.87 51.11
N LYS A 841 3.67 -27.71 50.79
CA LYS A 841 2.86 -28.34 51.85
C LYS A 841 3.57 -29.61 52.34
N SER A 842 4.69 -29.45 53.05
CA SER A 842 5.15 -30.45 54.00
C SER A 842 5.54 -29.74 55.28
N ALA A 843 4.87 -30.12 56.37
CA ALA A 843 5.00 -29.60 57.74
C ALA A 843 4.44 -28.18 57.97
N ILE A 844 3.13 -28.11 58.24
CA ILE A 844 2.54 -27.63 59.52
C ILE A 844 1.08 -28.11 59.47
N ASN A 845 0.84 -29.32 59.99
CA ASN A 845 -0.43 -29.58 60.65
C ASN A 845 -0.35 -28.93 62.02
N GLU A 846 -1.49 -28.42 62.48
CA GLU A 846 -1.75 -27.95 63.84
C GLU A 846 -1.08 -26.64 64.26
N THR A 847 -1.76 -25.53 63.98
CA THR A 847 -2.36 -24.61 64.99
C THR A 847 -2.55 -23.22 64.38
N ALA A 848 -3.81 -22.84 64.13
CA ALA A 848 -4.33 -21.46 64.22
C ALA A 848 -5.75 -21.41 63.62
N SER A 849 -6.71 -21.94 64.38
CA SER A 849 -8.01 -21.27 64.49
C SER A 849 -7.78 -19.84 65.01
N SER A 850 -8.51 -18.86 64.48
CA SER A 850 -8.30 -17.40 64.64
C SER A 850 -7.11 -16.90 63.81
N CYS A 851 -7.28 -16.04 62.80
CA CYS A 851 -7.81 -14.69 62.93
C CYS A 851 -8.85 -14.35 61.86
N LYS A 852 -10.05 -13.98 62.34
CA LYS A 852 -10.94 -13.03 61.68
C LYS A 852 -10.31 -11.64 61.82
N GLY A 853 -10.28 -10.87 60.72
CA GLY A 853 -10.26 -9.40 60.80
C GLY A 853 -9.09 -8.70 60.10
N PHE A 854 -9.46 -7.63 59.39
CA PHE A 854 -8.62 -6.54 58.85
C PHE A 854 -7.76 -6.88 57.61
N PHE A 855 -7.92 -6.27 56.42
CA PHE A 855 -8.32 -4.89 56.11
C PHE A 855 -9.34 -4.81 54.96
N TYR A 856 -10.52 -4.26 55.23
CA TYR A 856 -11.37 -3.58 54.24
C TYR A 856 -11.42 -2.11 54.65
N GLY A 857 -10.58 -1.29 54.02
CA GLY A 857 -10.61 0.18 54.12
C GLY A 857 -11.12 0.76 52.81
N GLN A 858 -12.15 1.58 52.91
CA GLN A 858 -12.97 2.10 51.82
C GLN A 858 -12.20 2.90 50.75
N ARG A 859 -12.46 2.61 49.46
CA ARG A 859 -12.74 3.62 48.44
C ARG A 859 -13.93 3.16 47.60
N LYS A 860 -15.03 3.91 47.67
CA LYS A 860 -16.19 3.80 46.77
C LYS A 860 -15.82 4.42 45.41
N GLY A 861 -16.11 3.70 44.34
CA GLY A 861 -16.06 4.16 42.96
C GLY A 861 -16.33 2.97 42.04
N GLU A 862 -17.42 3.02 41.30
CA GLU A 862 -18.03 1.94 40.51
C GLU A 862 -17.07 1.09 39.66
N GLU A 863 -16.86 -0.19 40.00
CA GLU A 863 -16.43 -1.22 39.03
C GLU A 863 -16.94 -2.65 39.37
N ARG A 864 -17.60 -3.27 38.38
CA ARG A 864 -17.55 -4.70 37.98
C ARG A 864 -18.16 -5.79 38.88
N LYS A 865 -19.49 -6.01 38.74
CA LYS A 865 -20.15 -7.30 39.03
C LYS A 865 -19.95 -8.40 37.96
N ILE A 866 -19.31 -8.09 36.82
CA ILE A 866 -19.09 -9.04 35.70
C ILE A 866 -17.74 -9.79 35.80
N ASN A 867 -16.82 -9.41 36.70
CA ASN A 867 -15.47 -10.01 36.76
C ASN A 867 -15.34 -11.28 37.63
N ASN A 868 -16.15 -11.48 38.66
CA ASN A 868 -15.90 -12.57 39.63
C ASN A 868 -16.17 -13.99 39.08
N ARG A 869 -17.07 -14.17 38.10
CA ARG A 869 -17.28 -15.48 37.45
C ARG A 869 -16.14 -15.84 36.49
N LYS A 870 -15.69 -14.88 35.68
CA LYS A 870 -14.56 -15.09 34.75
C LYS A 870 -13.25 -15.36 35.49
N ILE A 871 -13.01 -14.68 36.61
CA ILE A 871 -11.80 -14.89 37.43
C ILE A 871 -11.78 -16.31 38.00
N LYS A 872 -12.87 -16.77 38.63
CA LYS A 872 -12.97 -18.16 39.14
C LYS A 872 -12.81 -19.21 38.04
N GLN A 873 -13.33 -18.95 36.84
CA GLN A 873 -13.19 -19.87 35.72
C GLN A 873 -11.75 -19.94 35.20
N ILE A 874 -11.02 -18.82 35.18
CA ILE A 874 -9.60 -18.79 34.78
C ILE A 874 -8.74 -19.54 35.79
N ASP A 875 -8.97 -19.36 37.10
CA ASP A 875 -8.18 -20.06 38.13
C ASP A 875 -8.40 -21.58 38.06
N ILE A 876 -9.63 -22.06 37.80
CA ILE A 876 -9.91 -23.49 37.55
C ILE A 876 -9.16 -24.01 36.30
N ILE A 877 -9.12 -23.22 35.23
CA ILE A 877 -8.37 -23.60 34.01
C ILE A 877 -6.88 -23.70 34.32
N LEU A 878 -6.33 -22.75 35.09
CA LEU A 878 -4.91 -22.75 35.47
C LEU A 878 -4.56 -23.95 36.36
N ASP A 879 -5.44 -24.36 37.26
CA ASP A 879 -5.27 -25.59 38.05
C ASP A 879 -5.37 -26.84 37.17
N GLU A 880 -6.35 -26.91 36.26
CA GLU A 880 -6.52 -28.07 35.34
C GLU A 880 -5.36 -28.26 34.34
N ILE A 881 -4.64 -27.18 33.99
CA ILE A 881 -3.42 -27.27 33.17
C ILE A 881 -2.15 -27.44 34.02
N GLY A 882 -2.28 -27.53 35.33
CA GLY A 882 -1.17 -27.67 36.28
C GLY A 882 -0.26 -26.44 36.33
N ALA A 883 -0.78 -25.24 36.10
CA ALA A 883 0.04 -24.02 36.00
C ALA A 883 0.77 -23.66 37.30
N TYR A 884 0.27 -24.12 38.44
CA TYR A 884 0.89 -23.93 39.76
C TYR A 884 1.60 -25.18 40.30
N ASP A 885 1.49 -26.31 39.61
CA ASP A 885 2.01 -27.62 40.06
C ASP A 885 3.44 -27.88 39.57
N LYS A 886 4.18 -28.73 40.30
CA LYS A 886 5.54 -29.17 39.90
C LYS A 886 5.53 -30.23 38.78
N GLU A 887 4.51 -31.07 38.71
CA GLU A 887 4.37 -32.12 37.69
C GLU A 887 3.62 -31.61 36.46
N ASP A 888 3.94 -32.14 35.28
CA ASP A 888 3.31 -31.74 34.02
C ASP A 888 2.06 -32.59 33.74
N CYS A 889 0.95 -31.93 33.42
CA CYS A 889 -0.27 -32.59 32.94
C CYS A 889 -0.09 -33.09 31.50
N ASP A 890 -0.84 -34.13 31.10
CA ASP A 890 -0.83 -34.64 29.72
C ASP A 890 -1.33 -33.57 28.73
N VAL A 891 -0.39 -32.97 28.01
CA VAL A 891 -0.61 -31.88 27.05
C VAL A 891 -1.66 -32.24 25.99
N LYS A 892 -1.73 -33.51 25.57
CA LYS A 892 -2.63 -33.97 24.51
C LYS A 892 -4.10 -33.93 24.93
N LYS A 893 -4.41 -34.22 26.19
CA LYS A 893 -5.79 -34.23 26.72
C LYS A 893 -6.30 -32.82 27.05
N THR A 894 -5.40 -31.89 27.38
CA THR A 894 -5.75 -30.56 27.90
C THR A 894 -5.76 -29.46 26.82
N ALA A 895 -5.01 -29.64 25.74
CA ALA A 895 -4.87 -28.65 24.65
C ALA A 895 -6.21 -28.28 23.97
N GLU A 896 -7.04 -29.28 23.62
CA GLU A 896 -8.31 -29.06 22.88
C GLU A 896 -9.32 -28.22 23.66
N LYS A 897 -9.33 -28.36 25.00
CA LYS A 897 -10.31 -27.73 25.88
C LYS A 897 -9.98 -26.27 26.18
N TYR A 898 -8.69 -25.94 26.38
CA TYR A 898 -8.31 -24.66 27.00
C TYR A 898 -7.37 -23.77 26.21
N PHE A 899 -6.78 -24.23 25.11
CA PHE A 899 -5.84 -23.41 24.33
C PHE A 899 -6.50 -22.81 23.10
N THR A 900 -5.97 -21.67 22.67
CA THR A 900 -6.43 -20.92 21.50
C THR A 900 -6.06 -21.61 20.18
N PHE A 901 -5.20 -22.62 20.23
CA PHE A 901 -4.84 -23.49 19.11
C PHE A 901 -5.37 -24.91 19.35
N THR A 902 -5.71 -25.60 18.26
CA THR A 902 -6.12 -27.02 18.28
C THR A 902 -5.01 -27.84 17.65
N VAL A 903 -4.43 -28.79 18.39
CA VAL A 903 -3.36 -29.67 17.91
C VAL A 903 -3.96 -30.82 17.13
#